data_AF-A0A9W9UQN5-F1
#
_entry.id   AF-A0A9W9UQN5-F1
#
_cell.length_a   1.000
_cell.length_b   1.000
_cell.length_c   1.000
_cell.angle_alpha   90.00
_cell.angle_beta   90.00
_cell.angle_gamma   90.00
#
_symmetry.space_group_name_H-M   'P 1'
#
loop_
_entity.id
_entity.type
_entity.pdbx_description
1 polymer ?
#
loop_
_entity_poly.entity_id
_entity_poly.type
_entity_poly.pdbx_seq_one_letter_code
_entity_poly.pdbx_strand_id
1 'polypeptide(L)'
;MKLFRKGKLQPIRLDSTFQITEMEKALRYFGQGQHIGKVVLTYGPTSNKVMLKGALRPHGINGNNSYLMVGCHGGLGHSMADSMIERGAKNLVFLGRSSESTPEIASFCRRARESGVNVVTIQGDVSKMDDVERAVTQALSMGPLKGVVHAAMVLQDAFFESMTLEQFNTAVRPKVHGALNLHNATINVNADLDFFFMTSSTVTYVGHISQSNYAASNAVLDNLARQRISMGLPVTTVSLGPIKGVGTLNRKPEYAEHLMRSGLIEAEESEFIRHFERFTYPQPVSKHFDILTQGHIVTGVEYSKHDLSMVQVTRIEQDRRSALLVTTLESRKSASNMGGIVADASGDDLLISNIPEDRDKAVIVLAEAVSKRLAKLMFMPVEEIDISRPFSHFGIDSMSGSELIHWLSQKFGVGMSFLQLLAPSCTPKSLSGTIFDALMKAKTAAEAGEPQLVMNGGSEAKSNGALATNGSHATNGSHATNGHTESGRMTSSNGVVDIATSSEMDKFSQAVRRAIVDPKPVMHSYVCSVVNGQGDQLYSLSEGTLSQESDIKVDFDSVYGMASLSKLMTTVAIMISVERGQISLDDDVAPILPDLCALPVLDGVDSEGRSLTKPRTKTITLRLLMSHQSGCGYHSTPPLARWARQNGKTNSVFDCDFEVMKTFPLLFEPGEGWMYGSGTDWAGEAIARINNTTLEEFMRVNLWDPLGMTSTSFHPENHPGMMDRLVALYERTDDLGLERGDWLSHIPASHDCGGHGLWSTPHDWSKLVSMILADGDSILSKSSIDEIFKSQTDGSSDLQDMLNGPLRASLRSTVDMDAGRIEIALGGPLYRDAIPGKRSAGTIQWAGRPNMFWWIDRTKGVGATTFTQVISQADPRFEELTSTFEKAVYADFT
;
A
#
# COMPACT_ATOMS: atom_id res chain seq x y z
N MET A 1 24.47 -39.86 -40.97
CA MET A 1 24.12 -41.29 -41.16
C MET A 1 25.28 -42.29 -41.04
N LYS A 2 26.47 -42.04 -41.61
CA LYS A 2 27.61 -43.01 -41.56
C LYS A 2 28.07 -43.36 -40.13
N LEU A 3 28.07 -42.39 -39.20
CA LEU A 3 28.43 -42.60 -37.79
C LEU A 3 27.34 -43.35 -36.99
N PHE A 4 26.07 -43.09 -37.28
CA PHE A 4 24.91 -43.80 -36.72
C PHE A 4 24.89 -45.28 -37.15
N ARG A 5 25.08 -45.56 -38.44
CA ARG A 5 25.17 -46.95 -38.96
C ARG A 5 26.39 -47.73 -38.47
N LYS A 6 27.46 -47.02 -38.06
CA LYS A 6 28.66 -47.63 -37.44
C LYS A 6 28.52 -47.80 -35.92
N GLY A 7 27.34 -47.53 -35.35
CA GLY A 7 27.09 -47.63 -33.91
C GLY A 7 27.81 -46.58 -33.05
N LYS A 8 28.47 -45.60 -33.67
CA LYS A 8 29.21 -44.54 -32.97
C LYS A 8 28.34 -43.35 -32.55
N LEU A 9 27.11 -43.27 -33.06
CA LEU A 9 26.06 -42.37 -32.60
C LEU A 9 24.81 -43.20 -32.33
N GLN A 10 24.18 -43.03 -31.16
CA GLN A 10 22.89 -43.63 -30.83
C GLN A 10 21.78 -42.55 -30.85
N PRO A 11 20.50 -42.92 -31.05
CA PRO A 11 19.40 -41.99 -30.85
C PRO A 11 19.44 -41.42 -29.42
N ILE A 12 18.95 -40.20 -29.24
CA ILE A 12 18.74 -39.63 -27.90
C ILE A 12 17.84 -40.59 -27.12
N ARG A 13 18.34 -41.11 -26.00
CA ARG A 13 17.54 -41.95 -25.12
C ARG A 13 16.48 -41.10 -24.42
N LEU A 14 15.23 -41.57 -24.45
CA LEU A 14 14.12 -41.00 -23.69
C LEU A 14 13.95 -41.80 -22.39
N ASP A 15 14.98 -41.79 -21.55
CA ASP A 15 15.01 -42.58 -20.32
C ASP A 15 13.99 -42.07 -19.28
N SER A 16 13.51 -40.83 -19.42
CA SER A 16 12.54 -40.17 -18.53
C SER A 16 11.11 -40.16 -19.12
N THR A 17 10.58 -41.34 -19.45
CA THR A 17 9.22 -41.48 -20.02
C THR A 17 8.20 -41.93 -18.97
N PHE A 18 7.07 -41.22 -18.86
CA PHE A 18 5.97 -41.51 -17.94
C PHE A 18 4.66 -41.70 -18.70
N GLN A 19 3.72 -42.48 -18.17
CA GLN A 19 2.34 -42.50 -18.68
C GLN A 19 1.58 -41.26 -18.19
N ILE A 20 0.58 -40.77 -18.95
CA ILE A 20 -0.21 -39.60 -18.53
C ILE A 20 -0.92 -39.80 -17.17
N THR A 21 -1.25 -41.04 -16.81
CA THR A 21 -1.79 -41.40 -15.50
C THR A 21 -0.78 -41.24 -14.35
N GLU A 22 0.50 -41.07 -14.67
CA GLU A 22 1.60 -40.84 -13.72
C GLU A 22 2.10 -39.39 -13.73
N MET A 23 1.27 -38.44 -14.22
CA MET A 23 1.58 -37.00 -14.29
C MET A 23 2.24 -36.46 -13.02
N GLU A 24 1.73 -36.83 -11.85
CA GLU A 24 2.27 -36.36 -10.56
C GLU A 24 3.70 -36.86 -10.30
N LYS A 25 4.01 -38.11 -10.67
CA LYS A 25 5.39 -38.64 -10.59
C LYS A 25 6.29 -37.94 -11.59
N ALA A 26 5.81 -37.69 -12.81
CA ALA A 26 6.55 -36.98 -13.84
C ALA A 26 6.91 -35.54 -13.40
N LEU A 27 5.96 -34.82 -12.80
CA LEU A 27 6.17 -33.46 -12.29
C LEU A 27 7.12 -33.44 -11.09
N ARG A 28 7.02 -34.41 -10.16
CA ARG A 28 7.99 -34.54 -9.05
C ARG A 28 9.39 -34.85 -9.55
N TYR A 29 9.51 -35.75 -10.53
CA TYR A 29 10.78 -36.08 -11.16
C TYR A 29 11.39 -34.87 -11.90
N PHE A 30 10.56 -34.08 -12.60
CA PHE A 30 10.97 -32.83 -13.23
C PHE A 30 11.46 -31.79 -12.21
N GLY A 31 10.70 -31.58 -11.12
CA GLY A 31 11.01 -30.58 -10.09
C GLY A 31 12.27 -30.88 -9.27
N GLN A 32 12.81 -32.10 -9.30
CA GLN A 32 14.06 -32.45 -8.63
C GLN A 32 15.31 -31.93 -9.35
N GLY A 33 15.20 -31.47 -10.60
CA GLY A 33 16.32 -30.90 -11.37
C GLY A 33 17.44 -31.90 -11.74
N GLN A 34 17.29 -33.19 -11.44
CA GLN A 34 18.29 -34.24 -11.70
C GLN A 34 18.12 -34.96 -13.04
N HIS A 35 17.20 -34.50 -13.90
CA HIS A 35 16.94 -35.16 -15.18
C HIS A 35 17.93 -34.69 -16.26
N ILE A 36 18.48 -35.64 -17.01
CA ILE A 36 19.29 -35.37 -18.21
C ILE A 36 18.39 -35.63 -19.42
N GLY A 37 18.03 -34.58 -20.15
CA GLY A 37 17.14 -34.66 -21.32
C GLY A 37 15.68 -34.28 -21.02
N LYS A 38 14.77 -34.59 -21.96
CA LYS A 38 13.34 -34.25 -21.86
C LYS A 38 12.58 -35.29 -21.02
N VAL A 39 11.72 -34.82 -20.12
CA VAL A 39 10.69 -35.64 -19.48
C VAL A 39 9.52 -35.78 -20.45
N VAL A 40 9.15 -37.01 -20.81
CA VAL A 40 8.13 -37.28 -21.84
C VAL A 40 6.91 -37.95 -21.22
N LEU A 41 5.73 -37.37 -21.46
CA LEU A 41 4.45 -37.99 -21.13
C LEU A 41 3.91 -38.72 -22.36
N THR A 42 3.55 -39.98 -22.19
CA THR A 42 2.99 -40.83 -23.24
C THR A 42 1.53 -41.14 -22.98
N TYR A 43 0.77 -41.24 -24.08
CA TYR A 43 -0.62 -41.66 -24.08
C TYR A 43 -0.68 -43.12 -24.53
N GLY A 44 -1.10 -44.02 -23.62
CA GLY A 44 -1.38 -45.42 -23.90
C GLY A 44 -2.87 -45.78 -23.86
N PRO A 45 -3.24 -47.05 -24.14
CA PRO A 45 -4.64 -47.53 -24.12
C PRO A 45 -5.36 -47.38 -22.76
N THR A 46 -4.60 -47.24 -21.66
CA THR A 46 -5.11 -47.02 -20.30
C THR A 46 -5.26 -45.54 -19.92
N SER A 47 -4.93 -44.61 -20.82
CA SER A 47 -5.01 -43.15 -20.61
C SER A 47 -6.43 -42.65 -20.33
N ASN A 48 -7.45 -43.46 -20.65
CA ASN A 48 -8.86 -43.14 -20.42
C ASN A 48 -9.25 -43.15 -18.93
N LYS A 49 -8.29 -43.38 -18.02
CA LYS A 49 -8.49 -43.42 -16.56
C LYS A 49 -7.61 -42.40 -15.84
N VAL A 50 -7.42 -41.20 -16.40
CA VAL A 50 -6.97 -40.08 -15.56
C VAL A 50 -8.11 -39.79 -14.58
N MET A 51 -7.99 -40.32 -13.36
CA MET A 51 -8.86 -39.91 -12.27
C MET A 51 -8.52 -38.46 -11.94
N LEU A 52 -9.30 -37.54 -12.50
CA LEU A 52 -9.41 -36.21 -11.92
C LEU A 52 -9.87 -36.42 -10.47
N LYS A 53 -9.08 -35.95 -9.49
CA LYS A 53 -9.60 -35.76 -8.13
C LYS A 53 -10.91 -35.00 -8.30
N GLY A 54 -12.03 -35.66 -8.00
CA GLY A 54 -13.35 -35.16 -8.32
C GLY A 54 -13.48 -33.72 -7.85
N ALA A 55 -14.02 -32.84 -8.69
CA ALA A 55 -14.44 -31.52 -8.26
C ALA A 55 -15.25 -31.71 -6.96
N LEU A 56 -14.91 -30.96 -5.92
CA LEU A 56 -15.65 -30.98 -4.66
C LEU A 56 -17.14 -30.88 -4.99
N ARG A 57 -17.95 -31.85 -4.53
CA ARG A 57 -19.40 -31.78 -4.72
C ARG A 57 -19.89 -30.55 -3.94
N PRO A 58 -20.43 -29.51 -4.62
CA PRO A 58 -20.93 -28.32 -3.96
C PRO A 58 -22.02 -28.64 -2.95
N HIS A 59 -22.00 -27.94 -1.81
CA HIS A 59 -23.13 -27.86 -0.88
C HIS A 59 -24.08 -26.73 -1.33
N GLY A 60 -25.36 -26.79 -0.95
CA GLY A 60 -26.31 -25.65 -1.05
C GLY A 60 -27.19 -25.53 -2.30
N ILE A 61 -26.95 -26.28 -3.38
CA ILE A 61 -27.88 -26.32 -4.53
C ILE A 61 -28.74 -27.58 -4.50
N ASN A 62 -30.07 -27.43 -4.56
CA ASN A 62 -31.04 -28.51 -4.46
C ASN A 62 -32.26 -28.24 -5.37
N GLY A 63 -32.84 -29.31 -5.91
CA GLY A 63 -34.02 -29.24 -6.77
C GLY A 63 -35.32 -28.84 -6.06
N ASN A 64 -35.39 -28.95 -4.73
CA ASN A 64 -36.58 -28.54 -3.95
C ASN A 64 -36.56 -27.05 -3.59
N ASN A 65 -35.43 -26.37 -3.77
CA ASN A 65 -35.26 -24.96 -3.42
C ASN A 65 -35.53 -24.08 -4.65
N SER A 66 -35.78 -22.80 -4.40
CA SER A 66 -35.93 -21.77 -5.43
C SER A 66 -34.80 -20.73 -5.36
N TYR A 67 -34.49 -20.16 -6.52
CA TYR A 67 -33.39 -19.21 -6.69
C TYR A 67 -33.85 -18.00 -7.51
N LEU A 68 -33.58 -16.80 -6.99
CA LEU A 68 -33.94 -15.53 -7.63
C LEU A 68 -32.74 -14.93 -8.38
N MET A 69 -32.89 -14.76 -9.69
CA MET A 69 -31.86 -14.36 -10.65
C MET A 69 -32.17 -12.96 -11.21
N VAL A 70 -31.60 -11.92 -10.62
CA VAL A 70 -31.90 -10.52 -10.95
C VAL A 70 -30.87 -9.95 -11.93
N GLY A 71 -31.33 -9.46 -13.08
CA GLY A 71 -30.44 -8.96 -14.14
C GLY A 71 -29.68 -10.06 -14.89
N CYS A 72 -30.08 -11.32 -14.75
CA CYS A 72 -29.35 -12.48 -15.25
C CYS A 72 -29.79 -12.98 -16.65
N HIS A 73 -30.50 -12.16 -17.42
CA HIS A 73 -30.87 -12.50 -18.81
C HIS A 73 -29.76 -12.23 -19.85
N GLY A 74 -28.58 -11.79 -19.41
CA GLY A 74 -27.39 -11.67 -20.25
C GLY A 74 -26.58 -12.96 -20.31
N GLY A 75 -25.55 -13.00 -21.18
CA GLY A 75 -24.69 -14.19 -21.37
C GLY A 75 -24.15 -14.76 -20.06
N LEU A 76 -23.47 -13.93 -19.27
CA LEU A 76 -22.93 -14.33 -17.96
C LEU A 76 -24.01 -14.82 -16.97
N GLY A 77 -25.21 -14.24 -17.03
CA GLY A 77 -26.33 -14.62 -16.18
C GLY A 77 -26.90 -16.00 -16.53
N HIS A 78 -27.01 -16.31 -17.82
CA HIS A 78 -27.38 -17.64 -18.28
C HIS A 78 -26.30 -18.68 -17.92
N SER A 79 -25.02 -18.34 -17.99
CA SER A 79 -23.92 -19.25 -17.60
C SER A 79 -23.93 -19.58 -16.11
N MET A 80 -24.23 -18.60 -15.26
CA MET A 80 -24.48 -18.85 -13.83
C MET A 80 -25.68 -19.79 -13.64
N ALA A 81 -26.78 -19.55 -14.36
CA ALA A 81 -27.97 -20.39 -14.28
C ALA A 81 -27.72 -21.83 -14.77
N ASP A 82 -27.00 -22.01 -15.87
CA ASP A 82 -26.62 -23.31 -16.41
C ASP A 82 -25.74 -24.08 -15.40
N SER A 83 -24.74 -23.44 -14.79
CA SER A 83 -23.92 -24.04 -13.71
C SER A 83 -24.78 -24.46 -12.50
N MET A 84 -25.78 -23.66 -12.12
CA MET A 84 -26.72 -24.03 -11.05
C MET A 84 -27.62 -25.22 -11.44
N ILE A 85 -28.10 -25.27 -12.68
CA ILE A 85 -28.93 -26.36 -13.20
C ILE A 85 -28.13 -27.68 -13.21
N GLU A 86 -26.88 -27.65 -13.68
CA GLU A 86 -25.96 -28.79 -13.66
C GLU A 86 -25.73 -29.32 -12.23
N ARG A 87 -25.84 -28.45 -11.22
CA ARG A 87 -25.72 -28.76 -9.79
C ARG A 87 -27.04 -29.14 -9.13
N GLY A 88 -28.11 -29.23 -9.91
CA GLY A 88 -29.41 -29.75 -9.45
C GLY A 88 -30.46 -28.68 -9.14
N ALA A 89 -30.24 -27.41 -9.47
CA ALA A 89 -31.29 -26.40 -9.37
C ALA A 89 -32.44 -26.75 -10.32
N LYS A 90 -33.68 -26.71 -9.80
CA LYS A 90 -34.89 -27.00 -10.58
C LYS A 90 -35.90 -25.86 -10.62
N ASN A 91 -35.75 -24.84 -9.78
CA ASN A 91 -36.69 -23.71 -9.72
C ASN A 91 -35.93 -22.39 -9.81
N LEU A 92 -36.01 -21.72 -10.95
CA LEU A 92 -35.34 -20.43 -11.21
C LEU A 92 -36.37 -19.34 -11.52
N VAL A 93 -36.29 -18.22 -10.81
CA VAL A 93 -37.10 -17.03 -11.07
C VAL A 93 -36.17 -15.93 -11.56
N PHE A 94 -36.43 -15.36 -12.73
CA PHE A 94 -35.67 -14.23 -13.26
C PHE A 94 -36.45 -12.93 -13.08
N LEU A 95 -35.77 -11.87 -12.64
CA LEU A 95 -36.32 -10.51 -12.59
C LEU A 95 -35.49 -9.59 -13.48
N GLY A 96 -36.12 -8.95 -14.45
CA GLY A 96 -35.45 -7.99 -15.33
C GLY A 96 -36.42 -7.21 -16.21
N ARG A 97 -35.92 -6.16 -16.88
CA ARG A 97 -36.74 -5.30 -17.75
C ARG A 97 -37.14 -5.96 -19.08
N SER A 98 -36.31 -6.91 -19.54
CA SER A 98 -36.58 -7.73 -20.71
C SER A 98 -37.43 -8.95 -20.32
N SER A 99 -38.24 -9.44 -21.25
CA SER A 99 -39.14 -10.59 -21.04
C SER A 99 -38.84 -11.72 -22.02
N GLU A 100 -39.52 -12.86 -21.87
CA GLU A 100 -39.50 -13.99 -22.81
C GLU A 100 -39.92 -13.65 -24.25
N SER A 101 -40.38 -12.42 -24.54
CA SER A 101 -40.52 -11.95 -25.93
C SER A 101 -39.18 -11.76 -26.66
N THR A 102 -38.07 -11.69 -25.91
CA THR A 102 -36.71 -11.56 -26.47
C THR A 102 -36.20 -12.94 -26.91
N PRO A 103 -35.77 -13.14 -28.18
CA PRO A 103 -35.40 -14.45 -28.71
C PRO A 103 -34.34 -15.21 -27.90
N GLU A 104 -33.32 -14.51 -27.40
CA GLU A 104 -32.24 -15.10 -26.60
C GLU A 104 -32.77 -15.63 -25.25
N ILE A 105 -33.67 -14.89 -24.61
CA ILE A 105 -34.31 -15.27 -23.34
C ILE A 105 -35.25 -16.48 -23.56
N ALA A 106 -36.06 -16.43 -24.61
CA ALA A 106 -36.96 -17.52 -24.98
C ALA A 106 -36.20 -18.82 -25.28
N SER A 107 -35.06 -18.71 -25.96
CA SER A 107 -34.18 -19.85 -26.27
C SER A 107 -33.62 -20.48 -25.00
N PHE A 108 -33.08 -19.67 -24.07
CA PHE A 108 -32.60 -20.16 -22.78
C PHE A 108 -33.72 -20.84 -21.97
N CYS A 109 -34.87 -20.17 -21.80
CA CYS A 109 -35.99 -20.69 -21.02
C CYS A 109 -36.50 -22.03 -21.58
N ARG A 110 -36.54 -22.18 -22.91
CA ARG A 110 -36.92 -23.43 -23.58
C ARG A 110 -35.94 -24.55 -23.25
N ARG A 111 -34.63 -24.33 -23.44
CA ARG A 111 -33.59 -25.34 -23.14
C ARG A 111 -33.60 -25.76 -21.67
N ALA A 112 -33.78 -24.81 -20.76
CA ALA A 112 -33.87 -25.08 -19.33
C ALA A 112 -35.13 -25.91 -18.99
N ARG A 113 -36.29 -25.57 -19.55
CA ARG A 113 -37.54 -26.33 -19.36
C ARG A 113 -37.46 -27.74 -19.96
N GLU A 114 -36.83 -27.90 -21.12
CA GLU A 114 -36.54 -29.21 -21.73
C GLU A 114 -35.62 -30.07 -20.84
N SER A 115 -34.76 -29.44 -20.04
CA SER A 115 -33.92 -30.10 -19.02
C SER A 115 -34.65 -30.34 -17.69
N GLY A 116 -35.96 -30.12 -17.66
CA GLY A 116 -36.83 -30.33 -16.51
C GLY A 116 -36.67 -29.28 -15.41
N VAL A 117 -36.32 -28.03 -15.76
CA VAL A 117 -36.21 -26.89 -14.84
C VAL A 117 -37.44 -26.00 -14.97
N ASN A 118 -38.07 -25.67 -13.84
CA ASN A 118 -39.13 -24.68 -13.76
C ASN A 118 -38.52 -23.28 -13.81
N VAL A 119 -38.66 -22.60 -14.95
CA VAL A 119 -38.18 -21.22 -15.15
C VAL A 119 -39.36 -20.27 -15.26
N VAL A 120 -39.38 -19.23 -14.43
CA VAL A 120 -40.35 -18.12 -14.48
C VAL A 120 -39.61 -16.79 -14.70
N THR A 121 -39.99 -16.03 -15.72
CA THR A 121 -39.45 -14.68 -15.94
C THR A 121 -40.47 -13.62 -15.56
N ILE A 122 -40.07 -12.67 -14.73
CA ILE A 122 -40.88 -11.53 -14.30
C ILE A 122 -40.31 -10.28 -14.94
N GLN A 123 -41.14 -9.62 -15.74
CA GLN A 123 -40.80 -8.31 -16.26
C GLN A 123 -40.99 -7.25 -15.16
N GLY A 124 -39.91 -6.55 -14.80
CA GLY A 124 -39.91 -5.56 -13.72
C GLY A 124 -38.57 -4.84 -13.57
N ASP A 125 -38.54 -3.86 -12.67
CA ASP A 125 -37.35 -3.08 -12.31
C ASP A 125 -37.00 -3.33 -10.83
N VAL A 126 -35.82 -3.92 -10.58
CA VAL A 126 -35.35 -4.22 -9.22
C VAL A 126 -35.26 -2.98 -8.31
N SER A 127 -35.12 -1.79 -8.89
CA SER A 127 -35.13 -0.54 -8.10
C SER A 127 -36.50 -0.20 -7.50
N LYS A 128 -37.57 -0.90 -7.91
CA LYS A 128 -38.93 -0.80 -7.35
C LYS A 128 -39.20 -1.97 -6.41
N MET A 129 -39.55 -1.67 -5.16
CA MET A 129 -39.81 -2.69 -4.15
C MET A 129 -40.93 -3.66 -4.57
N ASP A 130 -42.04 -3.15 -5.11
CA ASP A 130 -43.18 -3.97 -5.55
C ASP A 130 -42.78 -5.06 -6.57
N ASP A 131 -41.84 -4.76 -7.48
CA ASP A 131 -41.35 -5.71 -8.47
C ASP A 131 -40.47 -6.80 -7.81
N VAL A 132 -39.67 -6.42 -6.82
CA VAL A 132 -38.86 -7.35 -6.02
C VAL A 132 -39.74 -8.25 -5.17
N GLU A 133 -40.78 -7.71 -4.52
CA GLU A 133 -41.72 -8.47 -3.70
C GLU A 133 -42.51 -9.49 -4.53
N ARG A 134 -42.95 -9.11 -5.75
CA ARG A 134 -43.56 -10.06 -6.69
C ARG A 134 -42.60 -11.20 -7.04
N ALA A 135 -41.32 -10.90 -7.26
CA ALA A 135 -40.33 -11.91 -7.60
C ALA A 135 -39.98 -12.84 -6.43
N VAL A 136 -39.87 -12.31 -5.21
CA VAL A 136 -39.69 -13.09 -3.99
C VAL A 136 -40.90 -13.98 -3.73
N THR A 137 -42.12 -13.45 -3.88
CA THR A 137 -43.37 -14.22 -3.74
C THR A 137 -43.44 -15.37 -4.74
N GLN A 138 -43.07 -15.11 -6.00
CA GLN A 138 -43.02 -16.15 -7.03
C GLN A 138 -41.97 -17.22 -6.68
N ALA A 139 -40.78 -16.84 -6.21
CA ALA A 139 -39.77 -17.81 -5.81
C ALA A 139 -40.25 -18.70 -4.66
N LEU A 140 -40.87 -18.11 -3.63
CA LEU A 140 -41.44 -18.84 -2.50
C LEU A 140 -42.55 -19.82 -2.93
N SER A 141 -43.33 -19.48 -3.97
CA SER A 141 -44.37 -20.39 -4.51
C SER A 141 -43.79 -21.64 -5.19
N MET A 142 -42.51 -21.61 -5.56
CA MET A 142 -41.82 -22.71 -6.25
C MET A 142 -40.96 -23.57 -5.30
N GLY A 143 -40.83 -23.16 -4.03
CA GLY A 143 -40.03 -23.82 -3.00
C GLY A 143 -39.34 -22.81 -2.07
N PRO A 144 -38.64 -23.26 -1.01
CA PRO A 144 -37.88 -22.38 -0.13
C PRO A 144 -36.86 -21.55 -0.91
N LEU A 145 -36.91 -20.23 -0.75
CA LEU A 145 -35.93 -19.33 -1.37
C LEU A 145 -34.58 -19.50 -0.67
N LYS A 146 -33.61 -20.09 -1.37
CA LYS A 146 -32.27 -20.39 -0.83
C LYS A 146 -31.14 -19.60 -1.48
N GLY A 147 -31.39 -18.90 -2.57
CA GLY A 147 -30.35 -18.08 -3.18
C GLY A 147 -30.86 -16.89 -3.94
N VAL A 148 -30.10 -15.81 -3.88
CA VAL A 148 -30.32 -14.58 -4.65
C VAL A 148 -29.05 -14.26 -5.42
N VAL A 149 -29.19 -13.94 -6.71
CA VAL A 149 -28.13 -13.42 -7.57
C VAL A 149 -28.55 -12.04 -8.05
N HIS A 150 -27.72 -11.03 -7.80
CA HIS A 150 -27.91 -9.66 -8.26
C HIS A 150 -26.81 -9.26 -9.24
N ALA A 151 -27.18 -9.20 -10.51
CA ALA A 151 -26.31 -8.81 -11.62
C ALA A 151 -26.88 -7.66 -12.46
N ALA A 152 -27.89 -6.94 -11.96
CA ALA A 152 -28.49 -5.84 -12.69
C ALA A 152 -27.56 -4.62 -12.74
N MET A 153 -27.34 -4.08 -13.93
CA MET A 153 -26.48 -2.90 -14.15
C MET A 153 -26.86 -2.11 -15.40
N VAL A 154 -26.49 -0.84 -15.42
CA VAL A 154 -26.50 0.07 -16.56
C VAL A 154 -25.25 0.95 -16.49
N LEU A 155 -24.55 1.15 -17.60
CA LEU A 155 -23.42 2.10 -17.70
C LEU A 155 -23.90 3.44 -18.26
N GLN A 156 -23.38 4.53 -17.71
CA GLN A 156 -23.65 5.91 -18.11
C GLN A 156 -22.35 6.72 -17.97
N ASP A 157 -21.38 6.41 -18.83
CA ASP A 157 -20.04 6.95 -18.75
C ASP A 157 -20.03 8.43 -19.15
N ALA A 158 -19.44 9.28 -18.31
CA ALA A 158 -19.23 10.71 -18.56
C ALA A 158 -18.14 11.23 -17.62
N PHE A 159 -17.35 12.22 -18.04
CA PHE A 159 -16.43 12.91 -17.12
C PHE A 159 -17.22 13.49 -15.94
N PHE A 160 -16.64 13.44 -14.73
CA PHE A 160 -17.38 13.85 -13.53
C PHE A 160 -17.92 15.28 -13.63
N GLU A 161 -17.13 16.19 -14.22
CA GLU A 161 -17.49 17.60 -14.43
C GLU A 161 -18.68 17.81 -15.37
N SER A 162 -18.91 16.90 -16.31
CA SER A 162 -19.98 16.98 -17.31
C SER A 162 -21.08 15.94 -17.11
N MET A 163 -20.98 15.10 -16.06
CA MET A 163 -21.96 14.06 -15.77
C MET A 163 -23.23 14.68 -15.20
N THR A 164 -24.34 14.49 -15.90
CA THR A 164 -25.64 14.94 -15.40
C THR A 164 -26.10 14.09 -14.23
N LEU A 165 -26.90 14.68 -13.34
CA LEU A 165 -27.51 13.96 -12.21
C LEU A 165 -28.39 12.79 -12.69
N GLU A 166 -29.02 12.91 -13.86
CA GLU A 166 -29.81 11.83 -14.46
C GLU A 166 -28.95 10.64 -14.89
N GLN A 167 -27.81 10.89 -15.55
CA GLN A 167 -26.83 9.86 -15.90
C GLN A 167 -26.28 9.16 -14.66
N PHE A 168 -25.95 9.93 -13.62
CA PHE A 168 -25.48 9.40 -12.34
C PHE A 168 -26.54 8.47 -11.72
N ASN A 169 -27.77 8.96 -11.56
CA ASN A 169 -28.86 8.19 -10.94
C ASN A 169 -29.26 6.96 -11.74
N THR A 170 -29.20 7.02 -13.07
CA THR A 170 -29.56 5.89 -13.95
C THR A 170 -28.60 4.71 -13.77
N ALA A 171 -27.30 4.96 -13.60
CA ALA A 171 -26.33 3.90 -13.31
C ALA A 171 -26.46 3.36 -11.87
N VAL A 172 -26.73 4.25 -10.91
CA VAL A 172 -26.80 3.92 -9.48
C VAL A 172 -28.02 3.10 -9.11
N ARG A 173 -29.22 3.47 -9.59
CA ARG A 173 -30.50 2.86 -9.21
C ARG A 173 -30.52 1.33 -9.25
N PRO A 174 -30.20 0.64 -10.36
CA PRO A 174 -30.33 -0.81 -10.43
C PRO A 174 -29.36 -1.54 -9.49
N LYS A 175 -28.14 -1.02 -9.29
CA LYS A 175 -27.18 -1.62 -8.37
C LYS A 175 -27.54 -1.34 -6.92
N VAL A 176 -27.65 -0.06 -6.55
CA VAL A 176 -27.82 0.38 -5.16
C VAL A 176 -29.22 0.11 -4.64
N HIS A 177 -30.24 0.72 -5.24
CA HIS A 177 -31.61 0.55 -4.77
C HIS A 177 -32.07 -0.89 -4.97
N GLY A 178 -31.65 -1.53 -6.07
CA GLY A 178 -31.93 -2.94 -6.32
C GLY A 178 -31.38 -3.88 -5.24
N ALA A 179 -30.11 -3.71 -4.84
CA ALA A 179 -29.51 -4.54 -3.80
C ALA A 179 -30.16 -4.31 -2.43
N LEU A 180 -30.46 -3.06 -2.09
CA LEU A 180 -31.15 -2.71 -0.84
C LEU A 180 -32.57 -3.29 -0.81
N ASN A 181 -33.33 -3.22 -1.91
CA ASN A 181 -34.65 -3.82 -2.00
C ASN A 181 -34.60 -5.33 -1.83
N LEU A 182 -33.64 -6.01 -2.47
CA LEU A 182 -33.45 -7.46 -2.31
C LEU A 182 -33.05 -7.84 -0.87
N HIS A 183 -32.15 -7.07 -0.25
CA HIS A 183 -31.78 -7.25 1.15
C HIS A 183 -33.00 -7.14 2.07
N ASN A 184 -33.77 -6.06 1.93
CA ASN A 184 -34.96 -5.83 2.75
C ASN A 184 -36.05 -6.88 2.49
N ALA A 185 -36.35 -7.19 1.23
CA ALA A 185 -37.38 -8.17 0.88
C ALA A 185 -37.05 -9.57 1.40
N THR A 186 -35.78 -9.99 1.34
CA THR A 186 -35.35 -11.30 1.87
C THR A 186 -35.42 -11.35 3.40
N ILE A 187 -35.13 -10.25 4.10
CA ILE A 187 -35.30 -10.15 5.56
C ILE A 187 -36.78 -10.15 5.94
N ASN A 188 -37.61 -9.38 5.22
CA ASN A 188 -39.04 -9.24 5.52
C ASN A 188 -39.78 -10.58 5.47
N VAL A 189 -39.38 -11.48 4.57
CA VAL A 189 -39.95 -12.84 4.47
C VAL A 189 -39.20 -13.87 5.31
N ASN A 190 -38.21 -13.45 6.10
CA ASN A 190 -37.31 -14.29 6.90
C ASN A 190 -36.70 -15.45 6.07
N ALA A 191 -36.18 -15.12 4.88
CA ALA A 191 -35.57 -16.11 4.00
C ALA A 191 -34.26 -16.65 4.59
N ASP A 192 -34.24 -17.95 4.88
CA ASP A 192 -33.04 -18.68 5.28
C ASP A 192 -32.17 -18.97 4.05
N LEU A 193 -31.48 -17.95 3.54
CA LEU A 193 -30.66 -18.09 2.34
C LEU A 193 -29.42 -18.96 2.60
N ASP A 194 -29.02 -19.75 1.61
CA ASP A 194 -27.70 -20.40 1.57
C ASP A 194 -26.66 -19.44 0.95
N PHE A 195 -27.09 -18.54 0.05
CA PHE A 195 -26.22 -17.51 -0.52
C PHE A 195 -26.96 -16.23 -0.98
N PHE A 196 -26.23 -15.10 -0.98
CA PHE A 196 -26.66 -13.84 -1.58
C PHE A 196 -25.52 -13.27 -2.41
N PHE A 197 -25.57 -13.42 -3.73
CA PHE A 197 -24.46 -13.09 -4.63
C PHE A 197 -24.69 -11.75 -5.32
N MET A 198 -23.69 -10.87 -5.32
CA MET A 198 -23.73 -9.57 -5.99
C MET A 198 -22.52 -9.41 -6.92
N THR A 199 -22.75 -8.88 -8.12
CA THR A 199 -21.66 -8.50 -9.03
C THR A 199 -21.25 -7.04 -8.80
N SER A 200 -20.03 -6.85 -8.32
CA SER A 200 -19.33 -5.57 -8.20
C SER A 200 -18.32 -5.43 -9.36
N SER A 201 -17.40 -4.47 -9.29
CA SER A 201 -16.38 -4.25 -10.33
C SER A 201 -15.04 -3.79 -9.75
N THR A 202 -13.95 -4.17 -10.41
CA THR A 202 -12.60 -3.66 -10.14
C THR A 202 -12.47 -2.14 -10.32
N VAL A 203 -13.43 -1.47 -10.95
CA VAL A 203 -13.43 0.01 -11.05
C VAL A 203 -13.47 0.72 -9.69
N THR A 204 -13.98 0.05 -8.65
CA THR A 204 -13.93 0.53 -7.25
C THR A 204 -12.52 0.53 -6.67
N TYR A 205 -11.54 0.02 -7.43
CA TYR A 205 -10.20 -0.26 -6.99
C TYR A 205 -9.16 0.47 -7.83
N VAL A 206 -9.17 0.24 -9.15
CA VAL A 206 -8.23 0.92 -10.06
C VAL A 206 -8.72 2.30 -10.49
N GLY A 207 -10.00 2.60 -10.27
CA GLY A 207 -10.66 3.76 -10.89
C GLY A 207 -10.76 3.60 -12.41
N HIS A 208 -11.74 4.27 -13.01
CA HIS A 208 -11.79 4.40 -14.47
C HIS A 208 -12.31 5.79 -14.81
N ILE A 209 -11.62 6.43 -15.75
CA ILE A 209 -11.99 7.77 -16.23
C ILE A 209 -13.41 7.68 -16.76
N SER A 210 -14.25 8.65 -16.41
CA SER A 210 -15.67 8.74 -16.79
C SER A 210 -16.66 7.81 -16.06
N GLN A 211 -16.22 7.00 -15.09
CA GLN A 211 -17.06 6.00 -14.41
C GLN A 211 -17.31 6.26 -12.92
N SER A 212 -17.36 7.54 -12.52
CA SER A 212 -17.60 7.93 -11.11
C SER A 212 -18.91 7.38 -10.55
N ASN A 213 -20.00 7.40 -11.33
CA ASN A 213 -21.30 6.81 -10.97
C ASN A 213 -21.23 5.28 -10.79
N TYR A 214 -20.54 4.60 -11.70
CA TYR A 214 -20.39 3.15 -11.68
C TYR A 214 -19.50 2.72 -10.50
N ALA A 215 -18.38 3.40 -10.27
CA ALA A 215 -17.53 3.19 -9.10
C ALA A 215 -18.31 3.39 -7.79
N ALA A 216 -19.03 4.50 -7.65
CA ALA A 216 -19.85 4.77 -6.47
C ALA A 216 -20.90 3.68 -6.23
N SER A 217 -21.60 3.23 -7.29
CA SER A 217 -22.64 2.20 -7.17
C SER A 217 -22.10 0.83 -6.74
N ASN A 218 -20.91 0.46 -7.22
CA ASN A 218 -20.26 -0.81 -6.85
C ASN A 218 -19.67 -0.75 -5.42
N ALA A 219 -19.18 0.42 -4.97
CA ALA A 219 -18.71 0.61 -3.60
C ALA A 219 -19.83 0.40 -2.57
N VAL A 220 -21.09 0.73 -2.91
CA VAL A 220 -22.24 0.43 -2.05
C VAL A 220 -22.50 -1.07 -1.95
N LEU A 221 -22.38 -1.84 -3.04
CA LEU A 221 -22.53 -3.30 -3.00
C LEU A 221 -21.48 -3.94 -2.10
N ASP A 222 -20.24 -3.47 -2.19
CA ASP A 222 -19.15 -3.96 -1.34
C ASP A 222 -19.40 -3.65 0.14
N ASN A 223 -19.95 -2.48 0.48
CA ASN A 223 -20.28 -2.14 1.86
C ASN A 223 -21.54 -2.85 2.38
N LEU A 224 -22.54 -3.07 1.52
CA LEU A 224 -23.73 -3.87 1.87
C LEU A 224 -23.35 -5.32 2.19
N ALA A 225 -22.36 -5.89 1.51
CA ALA A 225 -21.84 -7.20 1.86
C ALA A 225 -21.27 -7.23 3.28
N ARG A 226 -20.49 -6.22 3.68
CA ARG A 226 -19.99 -6.11 5.07
C ARG A 226 -21.11 -6.04 6.09
N GLN A 227 -22.15 -5.24 5.80
CA GLN A 227 -23.33 -5.12 6.66
C GLN A 227 -24.10 -6.45 6.80
N ARG A 228 -24.25 -7.20 5.71
CA ARG A 228 -24.89 -8.52 5.77
C ARG A 228 -24.07 -9.50 6.61
N ILE A 229 -22.74 -9.50 6.46
CA ILE A 229 -21.86 -10.37 7.27
C ILE A 229 -21.93 -10.00 8.76
N SER A 230 -21.97 -8.71 9.11
CA SER A 230 -22.09 -8.30 10.52
C SER A 230 -23.43 -8.69 11.15
N MET A 231 -24.47 -8.87 10.32
CA MET A 231 -25.77 -9.41 10.71
C MET A 231 -25.82 -10.94 10.73
N GLY A 232 -24.71 -11.63 10.42
CA GLY A 232 -24.67 -13.09 10.30
C GLY A 232 -25.42 -13.64 9.06
N LEU A 233 -25.72 -12.78 8.09
CA LEU A 233 -26.43 -13.15 6.87
C LEU A 233 -25.45 -13.54 5.76
N PRO A 234 -25.78 -14.53 4.92
CA PRO A 234 -24.94 -14.93 3.81
C PRO A 234 -24.83 -13.82 2.77
N VAL A 235 -23.64 -13.65 2.22
CA VAL A 235 -23.38 -12.75 1.08
C VAL A 235 -22.04 -13.05 0.42
N THR A 236 -21.95 -12.77 -0.88
CA THR A 236 -20.70 -12.66 -1.61
C THR A 236 -20.82 -11.51 -2.61
N THR A 237 -19.82 -10.63 -2.65
CA THR A 237 -19.63 -9.61 -3.68
C THR A 237 -18.39 -9.96 -4.50
N VAL A 238 -18.52 -9.93 -5.83
CA VAL A 238 -17.39 -10.19 -6.73
C VAL A 238 -17.06 -8.93 -7.51
N SER A 239 -15.92 -8.32 -7.23
CA SER A 239 -15.36 -7.21 -7.99
C SER A 239 -14.80 -7.74 -9.31
N LEU A 240 -15.62 -7.67 -10.36
CA LEU A 240 -15.28 -8.20 -11.67
C LEU A 240 -14.30 -7.29 -12.41
N GLY A 241 -13.19 -7.88 -12.84
CA GLY A 241 -12.41 -7.38 -13.96
C GLY A 241 -13.12 -7.63 -15.31
N PRO A 242 -12.48 -7.30 -16.43
CA PRO A 242 -13.02 -7.55 -17.76
C PRO A 242 -13.25 -9.06 -17.95
N ILE A 243 -14.41 -9.45 -18.50
CA ILE A 243 -14.70 -10.85 -18.83
C ILE A 243 -14.76 -11.00 -20.34
N LYS A 244 -13.94 -11.91 -20.86
CA LYS A 244 -13.85 -12.20 -22.29
C LYS A 244 -15.09 -12.92 -22.80
N GLY A 245 -15.55 -12.57 -24.01
CA GLY A 245 -16.52 -13.37 -24.76
C GLY A 245 -17.98 -13.33 -24.28
N VAL A 246 -18.30 -12.66 -23.17
CA VAL A 246 -19.69 -12.55 -22.64
C VAL A 246 -19.98 -11.21 -21.98
N GLY A 247 -21.26 -10.83 -21.91
CA GLY A 247 -21.71 -9.61 -21.22
C GLY A 247 -21.60 -8.33 -22.07
N THR A 248 -21.58 -7.17 -21.40
CA THR A 248 -21.55 -5.84 -22.05
C THR A 248 -20.29 -5.62 -22.90
N LEU A 249 -19.18 -6.26 -22.52
CA LEU A 249 -17.88 -6.20 -23.21
C LEU A 249 -17.94 -6.81 -24.62
N ASN A 250 -18.65 -7.93 -24.79
CA ASN A 250 -18.81 -8.58 -26.09
C ASN A 250 -19.76 -7.80 -27.04
N ARG A 251 -20.59 -6.90 -26.50
CA ARG A 251 -21.48 -6.02 -27.29
C ARG A 251 -20.80 -4.71 -27.71
N LYS A 252 -19.63 -4.40 -27.15
CA LYS A 252 -18.78 -3.24 -27.45
C LYS A 252 -17.30 -3.66 -27.45
N PRO A 253 -16.81 -4.34 -28.50
CA PRO A 253 -15.43 -4.87 -28.53
C PRO A 253 -14.34 -3.80 -28.31
N GLU A 254 -14.60 -2.55 -28.73
CA GLU A 254 -13.72 -1.39 -28.47
C GLU A 254 -13.53 -1.09 -26.97
N TYR A 255 -14.53 -1.42 -26.14
CA TYR A 255 -14.52 -1.21 -24.69
C TYR A 255 -13.72 -2.30 -23.95
N ALA A 256 -13.68 -3.54 -24.48
CA ALA A 256 -12.82 -4.60 -23.94
C ALA A 256 -11.33 -4.32 -24.21
N GLU A 257 -11.02 -3.82 -25.41
CA GLU A 257 -9.67 -3.40 -25.79
C GLU A 257 -9.19 -2.19 -24.98
N HIS A 258 -10.11 -1.28 -24.61
CA HIS A 258 -9.84 -0.14 -23.74
C HIS A 258 -9.52 -0.54 -22.28
N LEU A 259 -10.20 -1.55 -21.72
CA LEU A 259 -9.95 -2.03 -20.35
C LEU A 259 -8.64 -2.82 -20.21
N MET A 260 -8.28 -3.62 -21.22
CA MET A 260 -6.97 -4.33 -21.24
C MET A 260 -5.77 -3.38 -21.19
N ARG A 261 -5.92 -2.17 -21.74
CA ARG A 261 -4.88 -1.13 -21.79
C ARG A 261 -4.67 -0.42 -20.44
N SER A 262 -5.52 -0.69 -19.43
CA SER A 262 -5.42 -0.15 -18.06
C SER A 262 -4.79 -1.12 -17.05
N GLY A 263 -4.23 -2.25 -17.51
CA GLY A 263 -3.61 -3.26 -16.65
C GLY A 263 -4.56 -4.35 -16.13
N LEU A 264 -5.84 -4.30 -16.49
CA LEU A 264 -6.79 -5.36 -16.18
C LEU A 264 -6.66 -6.52 -17.18
N ILE A 265 -6.62 -7.76 -16.68
CA ILE A 265 -6.61 -8.95 -17.53
C ILE A 265 -8.03 -9.45 -17.71
N GLU A 266 -8.35 -9.82 -18.95
CA GLU A 266 -9.57 -10.54 -19.24
C GLU A 266 -9.61 -11.89 -18.51
N ALA A 267 -10.56 -12.03 -17.60
CA ALA A 267 -10.93 -13.34 -17.07
C ALA A 267 -11.75 -14.09 -18.13
N GLU A 268 -11.48 -15.38 -18.29
CA GLU A 268 -12.34 -16.25 -19.09
C GLU A 268 -13.67 -16.46 -18.37
N GLU A 269 -14.77 -16.64 -19.11
CA GLU A 269 -16.08 -16.93 -18.53
C GLU A 269 -16.04 -18.11 -17.54
N SER A 270 -15.30 -19.15 -17.90
CA SER A 270 -15.10 -20.34 -17.05
C SER A 270 -14.40 -20.05 -15.73
N GLU A 271 -13.54 -19.03 -15.67
CA GLU A 271 -12.88 -18.60 -14.45
C GLU A 271 -13.88 -17.90 -13.53
N PHE A 272 -14.70 -16.99 -14.08
CA PHE A 272 -15.79 -16.38 -13.34
C PHE A 272 -16.76 -17.42 -12.79
N ILE A 273 -17.16 -18.41 -13.59
CA ILE A 273 -18.04 -19.48 -13.11
C ILE A 273 -17.38 -20.27 -11.98
N ARG A 274 -16.07 -20.50 -11.97
CA ARG A 274 -15.39 -21.13 -10.82
C ARG A 274 -15.43 -20.26 -9.56
N HIS A 275 -15.33 -18.93 -9.69
CA HIS A 275 -15.49 -18.01 -8.56
C HIS A 275 -16.93 -17.96 -8.05
N PHE A 276 -17.90 -17.98 -8.96
CA PHE A 276 -19.32 -18.17 -8.66
C PHE A 276 -19.47 -19.50 -7.88
N GLU A 277 -19.01 -20.63 -8.39
CA GLU A 277 -19.15 -21.92 -7.69
C GLU A 277 -18.54 -21.97 -6.28
N ARG A 278 -17.50 -21.17 -6.00
CA ARG A 278 -16.85 -21.09 -4.69
C ARG A 278 -17.70 -20.43 -3.60
N PHE A 279 -18.66 -19.55 -3.91
CA PHE A 279 -19.49 -18.89 -2.87
C PHE A 279 -20.40 -19.87 -2.12
N THR A 280 -20.62 -21.07 -2.69
CA THR A 280 -21.40 -22.13 -2.04
C THR A 280 -20.65 -22.85 -0.91
N TYR A 281 -19.43 -22.40 -0.59
CA TYR A 281 -18.60 -22.95 0.49
C TYR A 281 -18.27 -21.86 1.53
N PRO A 282 -18.23 -22.21 2.84
CA PRO A 282 -17.69 -21.34 3.87
C PRO A 282 -16.28 -20.91 3.50
N GLN A 283 -16.02 -19.60 3.45
CA GLN A 283 -14.66 -19.12 3.21
C GLN A 283 -13.84 -19.27 4.50
N PRO A 284 -12.57 -19.71 4.40
CA PRO A 284 -11.69 -19.71 5.57
C PRO A 284 -11.50 -18.29 6.07
N VAL A 285 -11.56 -18.12 7.40
CA VAL A 285 -11.29 -16.84 8.06
C VAL A 285 -9.83 -16.45 7.81
N SER A 286 -9.61 -15.31 7.15
CA SER A 286 -8.27 -14.76 7.00
C SER A 286 -7.79 -14.21 8.34
N LYS A 287 -6.49 -14.39 8.64
CA LYS A 287 -5.85 -13.83 9.84
C LYS A 287 -5.35 -12.38 9.66
N HIS A 288 -5.30 -11.90 8.41
CA HIS A 288 -4.68 -10.61 8.03
C HIS A 288 -5.70 -9.49 7.78
N PHE A 289 -7.01 -9.79 7.85
CA PHE A 289 -8.06 -8.84 7.52
C PHE A 289 -9.27 -9.02 8.43
N ASP A 290 -10.12 -7.99 8.54
CA ASP A 290 -11.31 -8.05 9.40
C ASP A 290 -12.27 -9.15 8.94
N ILE A 291 -13.00 -9.71 9.89
CA ILE A 291 -13.92 -10.83 9.66
C ILE A 291 -15.03 -10.51 8.65
N LEU A 292 -15.33 -9.24 8.38
CA LEU A 292 -16.37 -8.80 7.46
C LEU A 292 -15.93 -8.85 5.99
N THR A 293 -14.72 -9.35 5.70
CA THR A 293 -14.16 -9.45 4.34
C THR A 293 -14.36 -10.81 3.69
N GLN A 294 -14.87 -11.79 4.43
CA GLN A 294 -15.01 -13.18 4.01
C GLN A 294 -15.94 -13.38 2.79
N GLY A 295 -16.76 -12.38 2.45
CA GLY A 295 -17.61 -12.40 1.26
C GLY A 295 -17.07 -11.64 0.04
N HIS A 296 -15.84 -11.11 0.06
CA HIS A 296 -15.33 -10.26 -1.03
C HIS A 296 -14.34 -11.02 -1.92
N ILE A 297 -14.56 -11.00 -3.23
CA ILE A 297 -13.68 -11.64 -4.24
C ILE A 297 -13.33 -10.62 -5.32
N VAL A 298 -12.06 -10.55 -5.72
CA VAL A 298 -11.59 -9.74 -6.85
C VAL A 298 -11.10 -10.67 -7.97
N THR A 299 -11.47 -10.38 -9.21
CA THR A 299 -11.05 -11.15 -10.40
C THR A 299 -10.38 -10.26 -11.46
N GLY A 300 -9.69 -10.86 -12.43
CA GLY A 300 -9.21 -10.14 -13.63
C GLY A 300 -8.03 -9.19 -13.40
N VAL A 301 -7.15 -9.50 -12.45
CA VAL A 301 -5.93 -8.72 -12.19
C VAL A 301 -4.71 -9.67 -12.16
N GLU A 302 -3.74 -9.46 -13.05
CA GLU A 302 -2.50 -10.25 -13.13
C GLU A 302 -1.30 -9.44 -12.65
N TYR A 303 -0.77 -9.85 -11.51
CA TYR A 303 0.19 -9.07 -10.76
C TYR A 303 1.65 -9.39 -11.11
N SER A 304 1.92 -10.41 -11.94
CA SER A 304 3.28 -10.71 -12.42
C SER A 304 3.73 -9.84 -13.59
N LYS A 305 2.81 -9.10 -14.22
CA LYS A 305 3.07 -8.22 -15.37
C LYS A 305 3.13 -6.74 -15.03
N HIS A 306 2.85 -6.38 -13.78
CA HIS A 306 2.97 -5.01 -13.29
C HIS A 306 4.33 -4.85 -12.61
N ASP A 307 5.08 -3.81 -12.99
CA ASP A 307 6.11 -3.27 -12.12
C ASP A 307 5.40 -2.61 -10.91
N LEU A 308 5.12 -3.43 -9.89
CA LEU A 308 4.37 -3.03 -8.68
C LEU A 308 5.08 -1.97 -7.84
N SER A 309 6.28 -1.53 -8.25
CA SER A 309 6.95 -0.38 -7.66
C SER A 309 6.19 0.94 -7.82
N MET A 310 5.36 1.08 -8.86
CA MET A 310 4.43 2.20 -9.05
C MET A 310 3.11 1.97 -8.31
N VAL A 311 2.79 0.71 -7.99
CA VAL A 311 1.55 0.29 -7.34
C VAL A 311 1.64 0.38 -5.81
N GLN A 312 2.81 0.69 -5.24
CA GLN A 312 2.90 1.14 -3.84
C GLN A 312 2.10 2.45 -3.57
N VAL A 313 1.63 3.15 -4.62
CA VAL A 313 0.72 4.30 -4.51
C VAL A 313 -0.74 3.87 -4.27
N THR A 314 -1.11 2.61 -4.52
CA THR A 314 -2.43 2.10 -4.15
C THR A 314 -2.29 0.95 -3.16
N ARG A 315 -3.10 1.03 -2.11
CA ARG A 315 -3.20 0.17 -0.92
C ARG A 315 -3.51 -1.30 -1.24
N ILE A 316 -2.96 -1.91 -2.28
CA ILE A 316 -3.33 -3.26 -2.72
C ILE A 316 -3.12 -4.29 -1.62
N GLU A 317 -1.98 -4.24 -0.94
CA GLU A 317 -1.66 -5.15 0.17
C GLU A 317 -2.48 -4.86 1.44
N GLN A 318 -3.04 -3.65 1.57
CA GLN A 318 -3.87 -3.21 2.71
C GLN A 318 -5.38 -3.29 2.39
N ASP A 319 -5.76 -3.39 1.12
CA ASP A 319 -7.12 -3.52 0.65
C ASP A 319 -7.54 -4.97 0.81
N ARG A 320 -8.44 -5.18 1.75
CA ARG A 320 -8.84 -6.49 2.23
C ARG A 320 -9.48 -7.37 1.14
N ARG A 321 -9.88 -6.77 0.01
CA ARG A 321 -10.38 -7.47 -1.20
C ARG A 321 -9.27 -8.21 -1.95
N SER A 322 -7.99 -7.88 -1.71
CA SER A 322 -6.82 -8.57 -2.25
C SER A 322 -6.37 -9.77 -1.39
N ALA A 323 -7.15 -10.21 -0.38
CA ALA A 323 -6.71 -11.24 0.56
C ALA A 323 -6.26 -12.56 -0.08
N LEU A 324 -6.96 -12.98 -1.14
CA LEU A 324 -6.61 -14.15 -1.95
C LEU A 324 -5.29 -13.97 -2.72
N LEU A 325 -5.01 -12.75 -3.16
CA LEU A 325 -3.78 -12.37 -3.83
C LEU A 325 -2.59 -12.41 -2.87
N VAL A 326 -2.67 -11.74 -1.73
CA VAL A 326 -1.59 -11.68 -0.73
C VAL A 326 -1.19 -13.10 -0.29
N THR A 327 -2.19 -13.94 0.01
CA THR A 327 -1.98 -15.36 0.36
C THR A 327 -1.27 -16.14 -0.78
N THR A 328 -1.61 -15.85 -2.03
CA THR A 328 -1.00 -16.50 -3.21
C THR A 328 0.44 -16.03 -3.44
N LEU A 329 0.71 -14.74 -3.21
CA LEU A 329 2.06 -14.15 -3.30
C LEU A 329 2.99 -14.69 -2.21
N GLU A 330 2.50 -14.90 -0.99
CA GLU A 330 3.26 -15.50 0.12
C GLU A 330 3.54 -16.99 -0.11
N SER A 331 2.56 -17.71 -0.65
CA SER A 331 2.73 -19.11 -1.08
C SER A 331 3.77 -19.22 -2.19
N ARG A 332 3.84 -18.22 -3.10
CA ARG A 332 4.89 -18.11 -4.13
C ARG A 332 6.24 -17.71 -3.55
N LYS A 333 6.32 -16.77 -2.60
CA LYS A 333 7.56 -16.42 -1.87
C LYS A 333 8.16 -17.65 -1.16
N SER A 334 7.30 -18.51 -0.63
CA SER A 334 7.70 -19.79 -0.04
C SER A 334 8.20 -20.81 -1.08
N ALA A 335 7.72 -20.72 -2.33
CA ALA A 335 8.13 -21.59 -3.44
C ALA A 335 9.35 -21.06 -4.21
N SER A 336 9.62 -19.75 -4.22
CA SER A 336 10.76 -19.12 -4.92
C SER A 336 12.11 -19.37 -4.27
N ASN A 337 12.16 -20.02 -3.10
CA ASN A 337 13.39 -20.62 -2.56
C ASN A 337 13.87 -21.84 -3.37
N MET A 338 13.15 -22.26 -4.42
CA MET A 338 13.63 -23.19 -5.44
C MET A 338 13.49 -22.54 -6.82
N GLY A 339 14.59 -21.97 -7.32
CA GLY A 339 14.62 -21.04 -8.45
C GLY A 339 13.94 -21.50 -9.75
N GLY A 340 13.29 -20.53 -10.42
CA GLY A 340 12.82 -20.64 -11.79
C GLY A 340 12.29 -19.29 -12.32
N ILE A 341 12.92 -18.77 -13.36
CA ILE A 341 12.55 -17.54 -14.10
C ILE A 341 11.45 -17.88 -15.11
N VAL A 342 10.42 -17.03 -15.27
CA VAL A 342 9.43 -17.13 -16.37
C VAL A 342 9.34 -15.80 -17.13
N ALA A 343 9.34 -15.91 -18.46
CA ALA A 343 9.45 -14.84 -19.45
C ALA A 343 8.15 -14.05 -19.69
N ASP A 344 8.30 -12.77 -20.06
CA ASP A 344 7.25 -11.82 -20.38
C ASP A 344 6.74 -11.96 -21.84
N ALA A 345 5.46 -11.65 -22.05
CA ALA A 345 4.75 -11.72 -23.32
C ALA A 345 3.91 -10.44 -23.52
N SER A 346 4.47 -9.47 -24.24
CA SER A 346 3.80 -8.26 -24.74
C SER A 346 3.77 -8.28 -26.28
N GLY A 347 2.57 -8.44 -26.86
CA GLY A 347 2.32 -8.64 -28.30
C GLY A 347 2.43 -7.38 -29.16
N ASP A 348 3.65 -6.94 -29.44
CA ASP A 348 3.93 -5.75 -30.25
C ASP A 348 4.74 -6.19 -31.50
N ASP A 349 4.06 -6.77 -32.49
CA ASP A 349 4.57 -7.65 -33.57
C ASP A 349 5.56 -7.09 -34.62
N LEU A 350 6.07 -5.86 -34.46
CA LEU A 350 7.14 -5.38 -35.35
C LEU A 350 8.50 -5.86 -34.84
N LEU A 351 8.93 -7.03 -35.29
CA LEU A 351 10.28 -7.54 -35.06
C LEU A 351 11.29 -6.64 -35.78
N ILE A 352 12.38 -6.28 -35.09
CA ILE A 352 13.48 -5.45 -35.65
C ILE A 352 14.02 -6.04 -36.97
N SER A 353 13.95 -7.37 -37.12
CA SER A 353 14.32 -8.10 -38.35
C SER A 353 13.48 -7.77 -39.59
N ASN A 354 12.32 -7.14 -39.43
CA ASN A 354 11.38 -6.84 -40.52
C ASN A 354 11.52 -5.40 -41.06
N ILE A 355 12.48 -4.62 -40.57
CA ILE A 355 12.73 -3.24 -41.02
C ILE A 355 13.59 -3.28 -42.29
N PRO A 356 13.16 -2.67 -43.42
CA PRO A 356 13.97 -2.61 -44.65
C PRO A 356 15.33 -1.93 -44.43
N GLU A 357 16.36 -2.34 -45.17
CA GLU A 357 17.68 -1.67 -45.15
C GLU A 357 17.70 -0.35 -45.94
N ASP A 358 16.72 -0.16 -46.84
CA ASP A 358 16.53 1.08 -47.57
C ASP A 358 15.88 2.13 -46.65
N ARG A 359 16.57 3.27 -46.46
CA ARG A 359 16.18 4.31 -45.51
C ARG A 359 14.76 4.86 -45.77
N ASP A 360 14.41 5.09 -47.03
CA ASP A 360 13.11 5.69 -47.36
C ASP A 360 11.97 4.70 -47.09
N LYS A 361 12.15 3.41 -47.40
CA LYS A 361 11.18 2.36 -47.04
C LYS A 361 11.12 2.08 -45.55
N ALA A 362 12.26 2.13 -44.85
CA ALA A 362 12.33 1.93 -43.41
C ALA A 362 11.62 3.04 -42.64
N VAL A 363 11.81 4.29 -43.04
CA VAL A 363 11.14 5.46 -42.44
C VAL A 363 9.62 5.35 -42.60
N ILE A 364 9.10 4.78 -43.70
CA ILE A 364 7.64 4.56 -43.86
C ILE A 364 7.12 3.52 -42.86
N VAL A 365 7.77 2.36 -42.76
CA VAL A 365 7.36 1.28 -41.84
C VAL A 365 7.49 1.72 -40.38
N LEU A 366 8.57 2.42 -40.05
CA LEU A 366 8.80 2.96 -38.72
C LEU A 366 7.84 4.10 -38.40
N ALA A 367 7.51 4.98 -39.35
CA ALA A 367 6.53 6.04 -39.14
C ALA A 367 5.14 5.46 -38.91
N GLU A 368 4.78 4.38 -39.61
CA GLU A 368 3.53 3.66 -39.34
C GLU A 368 3.53 3.04 -37.94
N ALA A 369 4.65 2.45 -37.49
CA ALA A 369 4.78 1.89 -36.14
C ALA A 369 4.73 2.97 -35.05
N VAL A 370 5.44 4.08 -35.24
CA VAL A 370 5.45 5.24 -34.34
C VAL A 370 4.07 5.88 -34.30
N SER A 371 3.39 6.04 -35.44
CA SER A 371 2.03 6.58 -35.50
C SER A 371 1.01 5.65 -34.84
N LYS A 372 1.11 4.33 -35.02
CA LYS A 372 0.28 3.36 -34.30
C LYS A 372 0.52 3.43 -32.79
N ARG A 373 1.78 3.62 -32.36
CA ARG A 373 2.12 3.79 -30.94
C ARG A 373 1.58 5.11 -30.40
N LEU A 374 1.78 6.22 -31.12
CA LEU A 374 1.28 7.54 -30.73
C LEU A 374 -0.26 7.57 -30.69
N ALA A 375 -0.94 7.00 -31.68
CA ALA A 375 -2.39 6.85 -31.73
C ALA A 375 -2.92 6.06 -30.50
N LYS A 376 -2.23 4.98 -30.12
CA LYS A 376 -2.54 4.21 -28.90
C LYS A 376 -2.36 5.04 -27.62
N LEU A 377 -1.30 5.85 -27.53
CA LEU A 377 -1.00 6.68 -26.36
C LEU A 377 -1.93 7.88 -26.22
N MET A 378 -2.29 8.51 -27.35
CA MET A 378 -3.12 9.71 -27.39
C MET A 378 -4.61 9.42 -27.53
N PHE A 379 -5.01 8.14 -27.51
CA PHE A 379 -6.39 7.69 -27.61
C PHE A 379 -7.13 8.21 -28.86
N MET A 380 -6.46 8.25 -30.01
CA MET A 380 -7.01 8.74 -31.28
C MET A 380 -6.85 7.73 -32.43
N PRO A 381 -7.71 7.77 -33.46
CA PRO A 381 -7.54 6.93 -34.65
C PRO A 381 -6.18 7.18 -35.33
N VAL A 382 -5.55 6.13 -35.86
CA VAL A 382 -4.21 6.26 -36.48
C VAL A 382 -4.28 7.12 -37.74
N GLU A 383 -5.44 7.18 -38.39
CA GLU A 383 -5.73 8.02 -39.55
C GLU A 383 -5.70 9.52 -39.22
N GLU A 384 -5.85 9.90 -37.95
CA GLU A 384 -5.76 11.29 -37.48
C GLU A 384 -4.32 11.72 -37.17
N ILE A 385 -3.35 10.80 -37.20
CA ILE A 385 -1.94 11.11 -36.99
C ILE A 385 -1.28 11.57 -38.30
N ASP A 386 -1.13 12.88 -38.45
CA ASP A 386 -0.28 13.45 -39.50
C ASP A 386 1.20 13.30 -39.12
N ILE A 387 1.89 12.36 -39.79
CA ILE A 387 3.30 12.05 -39.51
C ILE A 387 4.27 13.22 -39.71
N SER A 388 3.82 14.29 -40.35
CA SER A 388 4.62 15.50 -40.60
C SER A 388 4.42 16.57 -39.53
N ARG A 389 3.47 16.41 -38.60
CA ARG A 389 3.24 17.37 -37.50
C ARG A 389 4.08 17.03 -36.26
N PRO A 390 4.49 18.04 -35.48
CA PRO A 390 5.26 17.81 -34.25
C PRO A 390 4.45 17.07 -33.18
N PHE A 391 5.11 16.30 -32.30
CA PHE A 391 4.42 15.57 -31.22
C PHE A 391 3.63 16.50 -30.28
N SER A 392 4.10 17.73 -30.05
CA SER A 392 3.41 18.76 -29.27
C SER A 392 2.05 19.15 -29.85
N HIS A 393 1.83 18.96 -31.15
CA HIS A 393 0.55 19.23 -31.79
C HIS A 393 -0.56 18.25 -31.37
N PHE A 394 -0.19 17.03 -30.97
CA PHE A 394 -1.14 15.99 -30.60
C PHE A 394 -1.56 16.05 -29.13
N GLY A 395 -1.05 17.01 -28.35
CA GLY A 395 -1.41 17.20 -26.95
C GLY A 395 -0.72 16.23 -25.98
N ILE A 396 0.47 15.74 -26.33
CA ILE A 396 1.22 14.76 -25.52
C ILE A 396 1.61 15.35 -24.15
N ASP A 397 1.15 14.73 -23.08
CA ASP A 397 1.50 15.07 -21.70
C ASP A 397 2.75 14.32 -21.21
N SER A 398 3.19 14.61 -19.98
CA SER A 398 4.40 14.00 -19.41
C SER A 398 4.30 12.49 -19.20
N MET A 399 3.10 11.91 -19.11
CA MET A 399 2.88 10.48 -18.91
C MET A 399 2.94 9.74 -20.25
N SER A 400 2.14 10.18 -21.22
CA SER A 400 2.13 9.65 -22.60
C SER A 400 3.47 9.86 -23.30
N GLY A 401 4.16 10.97 -23.00
CA GLY A 401 5.51 11.23 -23.47
C GLY A 401 6.55 10.26 -22.91
N SER A 402 6.51 10.02 -21.59
CA SER A 402 7.39 9.06 -20.92
C SER A 402 7.17 7.64 -21.44
N GLU A 403 5.93 7.25 -21.72
CA GLU A 403 5.60 5.93 -22.24
C GLU A 403 6.04 5.73 -23.70
N LEU A 404 5.93 6.78 -24.54
CA LEU A 404 6.47 6.77 -25.90
C LEU A 404 8.00 6.64 -25.88
N ILE A 405 8.66 7.42 -25.03
CA ILE A 405 10.12 7.39 -24.83
C ILE A 405 10.60 6.02 -24.35
N HIS A 406 9.90 5.44 -23.37
CA HIS A 406 10.22 4.13 -22.84
C HIS A 406 10.10 3.04 -23.92
N TRP A 407 9.03 3.07 -24.72
CA TRP A 407 8.84 2.15 -25.83
C TRP A 407 9.93 2.29 -26.91
N LEU A 408 10.32 3.52 -27.25
CA LEU A 408 11.42 3.78 -28.21
C LEU A 408 12.75 3.23 -27.72
N SER A 409 13.03 3.38 -26.42
CA SER A 409 14.24 2.88 -25.77
C SER A 409 14.26 1.36 -25.75
N GLN A 410 13.20 0.71 -25.27
CA GLN A 410 13.15 -0.75 -25.17
C GLN A 410 13.14 -1.44 -26.54
N LYS A 411 12.39 -0.91 -27.51
CA LYS A 411 12.18 -1.59 -28.80
C LYS A 411 13.26 -1.27 -29.84
N PHE A 412 13.84 -0.08 -29.80
CA PHE A 412 14.75 0.40 -30.84
C PHE A 412 16.09 0.95 -30.31
N GLY A 413 16.30 0.99 -28.99
CA GLY A 413 17.52 1.52 -28.39
C GLY A 413 17.65 3.04 -28.51
N VAL A 414 16.56 3.77 -28.78
CA VAL A 414 16.57 5.23 -28.94
C VAL A 414 16.26 5.89 -27.60
N GLY A 415 17.26 6.53 -26.99
CA GLY A 415 17.09 7.38 -25.81
C GLY A 415 16.74 8.81 -26.19
N MET A 416 15.69 9.37 -25.59
CA MET A 416 15.22 10.74 -25.83
C MET A 416 14.63 11.32 -24.53
N SER A 417 14.82 12.61 -24.28
CA SER A 417 14.13 13.32 -23.18
C SER A 417 12.76 13.82 -23.59
N PHE A 418 11.88 14.08 -22.63
CA PHE A 418 10.54 14.62 -22.92
C PHE A 418 10.61 15.99 -23.64
N LEU A 419 11.59 16.84 -23.30
CA LEU A 419 11.82 18.09 -24.00
C LEU A 419 12.23 17.90 -25.48
N GLN A 420 13.01 16.86 -25.77
CA GLN A 420 13.40 16.53 -27.16
C GLN A 420 12.20 15.99 -27.95
N LEU A 421 11.31 15.24 -27.31
CA LEU A 421 10.07 14.75 -27.93
C LEU A 421 9.11 15.90 -28.27
N LEU A 422 9.03 16.93 -27.41
CA LEU A 422 8.17 18.10 -27.64
C LEU A 422 8.76 19.15 -28.60
N ALA A 423 10.02 18.98 -29.02
CA ALA A 423 10.67 19.94 -29.90
C ALA A 423 9.87 20.11 -31.22
N PRO A 424 9.74 21.33 -31.76
CA PRO A 424 9.00 21.57 -33.01
C PRO A 424 9.53 20.78 -34.23
N SER A 425 10.75 20.27 -34.16
CA SER A 425 11.39 19.43 -35.17
C SER A 425 11.13 17.92 -35.00
N CYS A 426 10.59 17.49 -33.86
CA CYS A 426 10.32 16.09 -33.58
C CYS A 426 8.90 15.73 -34.04
N THR A 427 8.81 14.97 -35.13
CA THR A 427 7.58 14.47 -35.74
C THR A 427 7.66 12.95 -35.83
N PRO A 428 6.53 12.22 -36.00
CA PRO A 428 6.58 10.77 -36.22
C PRO A 428 7.52 10.38 -37.37
N LYS A 429 7.57 11.18 -38.44
CA LYS A 429 8.47 10.98 -39.57
C LYS A 429 9.94 11.26 -39.24
N SER A 430 10.27 12.35 -38.54
CA SER A 430 11.66 12.67 -38.20
C SER A 430 12.23 11.69 -37.16
N LEU A 431 11.40 11.30 -36.19
CA LEU A 431 11.73 10.28 -35.20
C LEU A 431 12.01 8.91 -35.84
N SER A 432 11.26 8.55 -36.89
CA SER A 432 11.50 7.32 -37.65
C SER A 432 12.85 7.31 -38.35
N GLY A 433 13.33 8.47 -38.81
CA GLY A 433 14.70 8.63 -39.29
C GLY A 433 15.73 8.40 -38.19
N THR A 434 15.50 8.96 -36.99
CA THR A 434 16.37 8.75 -35.82
C THR A 434 16.43 7.28 -35.40
N ILE A 435 15.30 6.57 -35.42
CA ILE A 435 15.24 5.13 -35.14
C ILE A 435 16.07 4.34 -36.15
N PHE A 436 15.91 4.64 -37.45
CA PHE A 436 16.68 3.95 -38.49
C PHE A 436 18.19 4.17 -38.33
N ASP A 437 18.61 5.41 -38.12
CA ASP A 437 20.04 5.75 -37.97
C ASP A 437 20.65 5.08 -36.72
N ALA A 438 19.89 4.95 -35.63
CA ALA A 438 20.31 4.24 -34.42
C ALA A 438 20.45 2.72 -34.64
N LEU A 439 19.51 2.10 -35.35
CA LEU A 439 19.55 0.67 -35.68
C LEU A 439 20.74 0.33 -36.59
N MET A 440 21.03 1.18 -37.58
CA MET A 440 22.20 0.99 -38.46
C MET A 440 23.51 1.15 -37.70
N LYS A 441 23.60 2.13 -36.79
CA LYS A 441 24.78 2.31 -35.93
C LYS A 441 25.01 1.10 -35.01
N ALA A 442 23.95 0.53 -34.44
CA ALA A 442 24.03 -0.67 -33.61
C ALA A 442 24.48 -1.90 -34.41
N LYS A 443 23.99 -2.05 -35.65
CA LYS A 443 24.39 -3.14 -36.57
C LYS A 443 25.88 -3.02 -36.94
N THR A 444 26.35 -1.81 -37.27
CA THR A 444 27.78 -1.57 -37.57
C THR A 444 28.68 -1.78 -36.35
N ALA A 445 28.23 -1.44 -35.13
CA ALA A 445 28.97 -1.69 -33.89
C ALA A 445 29.07 -3.19 -33.55
N ALA A 446 28.00 -3.96 -33.80
CA ALA A 446 28.00 -5.42 -33.63
C ALA A 446 28.92 -6.14 -34.64
N GLU A 447 29.09 -5.57 -35.85
CA GLU A 447 29.99 -6.08 -36.88
C GLU A 447 31.47 -5.69 -36.64
N ALA A 448 31.75 -4.68 -35.80
CA ALA A 448 33.10 -4.15 -35.54
C ALA A 448 33.86 -4.82 -34.37
N GLY A 449 33.20 -5.64 -33.54
CA GLY A 449 33.86 -6.57 -32.60
C GLY A 449 34.81 -5.97 -31.55
N GLU A 450 34.37 -5.02 -30.73
CA GLU A 450 35.13 -4.61 -29.53
C GLU A 450 34.78 -5.46 -28.28
N PRO A 451 35.77 -5.91 -27.46
CA PRO A 451 35.54 -6.87 -26.38
C PRO A 451 35.21 -6.21 -25.03
N GLN A 452 34.16 -6.71 -24.36
CA GLN A 452 33.92 -6.47 -22.93
C GLN A 452 34.74 -7.44 -22.05
N LEU A 453 35.41 -6.86 -21.04
CA LEU A 453 36.26 -7.53 -20.05
C LEU A 453 35.48 -8.52 -19.16
N VAL A 454 35.97 -9.76 -19.12
CA VAL A 454 35.53 -10.82 -18.19
C VAL A 454 36.45 -10.84 -16.98
N MET A 455 35.93 -10.53 -15.78
CA MET A 455 36.59 -10.82 -14.51
C MET A 455 36.07 -12.15 -13.97
N ASN A 456 36.88 -13.20 -14.12
CA ASN A 456 36.72 -14.48 -13.41
C ASN A 456 37.71 -14.49 -12.23
N GLY A 457 37.20 -14.62 -11.00
CA GLY A 457 38.00 -14.82 -9.80
C GLY A 457 37.27 -15.78 -8.86
N GLY A 458 37.60 -17.07 -8.97
CA GLY A 458 37.11 -18.11 -8.05
C GLY A 458 37.79 -18.03 -6.68
N SER A 459 37.10 -18.48 -5.64
CA SER A 459 37.72 -18.79 -4.36
C SER A 459 37.46 -20.26 -4.00
N GLU A 460 38.56 -20.94 -3.70
CA GLU A 460 38.65 -22.34 -3.32
C GLU A 460 38.05 -22.57 -1.93
N ALA A 461 37.17 -23.55 -1.80
CA ALA A 461 36.75 -24.11 -0.53
C ALA A 461 37.87 -24.99 0.04
N LYS A 462 38.43 -24.60 1.19
CA LYS A 462 39.21 -25.50 2.05
C LYS A 462 38.38 -25.94 3.24
N SER A 463 38.28 -27.25 3.34
CA SER A 463 37.76 -28.06 4.43
C SER A 463 38.52 -27.85 5.74
N ASN A 464 37.79 -27.80 6.85
CA ASN A 464 38.11 -28.31 8.19
C ASN A 464 36.80 -28.16 8.98
N GLY A 465 36.26 -29.09 9.75
CA GLY A 465 36.72 -30.36 10.28
C GLY A 465 35.77 -30.62 11.45
N ALA A 466 35.00 -31.71 11.39
CA ALA A 466 34.03 -32.08 12.41
C ALA A 466 34.73 -32.43 13.73
N LEU A 467 34.19 -31.96 14.84
CA LEU A 467 34.40 -32.54 16.16
C LEU A 467 33.03 -32.69 16.83
N ALA A 468 32.65 -33.95 17.00
CA ALA A 468 31.48 -34.37 17.74
C ALA A 468 31.83 -34.58 19.22
N THR A 469 30.81 -34.42 20.06
CA THR A 469 30.39 -35.30 21.18
C THR A 469 30.13 -34.60 22.52
N ASN A 470 28.86 -34.77 22.92
CA ASN A 470 28.32 -35.19 24.22
C ASN A 470 28.34 -34.26 25.44
N GLY A 471 27.16 -34.17 26.08
CA GLY A 471 27.06 -33.92 27.53
C GLY A 471 25.75 -33.31 28.00
N SER A 472 24.73 -34.15 28.21
CA SER A 472 23.47 -33.88 28.90
C SER A 472 23.63 -33.40 30.35
N HIS A 473 22.72 -32.55 30.84
CA HIS A 473 22.03 -32.76 32.14
C HIS A 473 20.81 -31.83 32.32
N ALA A 474 19.71 -32.43 32.75
CA ALA A 474 18.47 -31.80 33.23
C ALA A 474 18.57 -31.48 34.73
N THR A 475 17.75 -30.54 35.23
CA THR A 475 16.74 -30.77 36.31
C THR A 475 16.03 -29.49 36.78
N ASN A 476 14.75 -29.67 37.12
CA ASN A 476 13.80 -28.79 37.82
C ASN A 476 14.27 -28.24 39.18
N GLY A 477 13.62 -27.16 39.64
CA GLY A 477 13.57 -26.77 41.05
C GLY A 477 12.69 -25.55 41.34
N SER A 478 11.65 -25.73 42.15
CA SER A 478 10.60 -24.80 42.60
C SER A 478 10.91 -24.06 43.91
N HIS A 479 10.00 -23.16 44.32
CA HIS A 479 9.81 -22.47 45.64
C HIS A 479 10.49 -21.09 45.80
N ALA A 480 9.93 -20.07 46.48
CA ALA A 480 8.65 -19.82 47.17
C ALA A 480 8.55 -18.33 47.60
N THR A 481 7.29 -17.85 47.73
CA THR A 481 6.70 -16.93 48.75
C THR A 481 7.39 -15.64 49.24
N ASN A 482 6.67 -14.51 49.12
CA ASN A 482 6.21 -13.58 50.19
C ASN A 482 5.60 -12.34 49.48
N GLY A 483 4.41 -11.81 49.73
CA GLY A 483 3.55 -11.84 50.91
C GLY A 483 3.67 -10.54 51.69
N HIS A 484 2.98 -9.46 51.30
CA HIS A 484 2.52 -8.41 52.21
C HIS A 484 1.32 -7.63 51.65
N THR A 485 0.18 -7.86 52.28
CA THR A 485 -1.06 -7.09 52.25
C THR A 485 -0.97 -5.92 53.22
N GLU A 486 -1.48 -4.75 52.88
CA GLU A 486 -2.08 -3.86 53.88
C GLU A 486 -3.32 -3.15 53.34
N SER A 487 -4.38 -3.27 54.11
CA SER A 487 -5.74 -2.80 53.89
C SER A 487 -5.98 -1.48 54.60
N GLY A 488 -6.60 -0.52 53.93
CA GLY A 488 -7.18 0.69 54.55
C GLY A 488 -8.59 0.93 54.03
N ARG A 489 -9.59 0.75 54.90
CA ARG A 489 -11.04 0.92 54.65
C ARG A 489 -11.52 2.17 55.40
N MET A 490 -12.63 2.76 54.90
CA MET A 490 -13.50 3.80 55.47
C MET A 490 -13.23 5.22 54.92
N THR A 491 -14.22 6.07 54.57
CA THR A 491 -15.65 6.17 54.92
C THR A 491 -16.45 6.82 53.78
N SER A 492 -17.69 6.38 53.61
CA SER A 492 -18.75 7.05 52.85
C SER A 492 -19.31 8.26 53.61
N SER A 493 -19.37 9.43 52.97
CA SER A 493 -20.29 10.50 53.35
C SER A 493 -20.95 11.08 52.10
N ASN A 494 -22.26 10.88 52.02
CA ASN A 494 -23.14 11.51 51.03
C ASN A 494 -23.06 13.04 51.17
N GLY A 495 -22.42 13.68 50.19
CA GLY A 495 -22.57 15.10 49.90
C GLY A 495 -23.18 15.24 48.52
N VAL A 496 -24.35 15.87 48.45
CA VAL A 496 -24.89 16.41 47.21
C VAL A 496 -23.87 17.42 46.70
N VAL A 497 -23.17 17.10 45.61
CA VAL A 497 -22.26 18.03 44.93
C VAL A 497 -22.95 18.52 43.67
N ASP A 498 -23.03 19.84 43.55
CA ASP A 498 -23.41 20.58 42.36
C ASP A 498 -22.83 19.93 41.10
N ILE A 499 -23.66 19.77 40.06
CA ILE A 499 -23.18 19.42 38.72
C ILE A 499 -22.46 20.65 38.17
N ALA A 500 -21.21 20.85 38.60
CA ALA A 500 -20.26 21.66 37.88
C ALA A 500 -20.09 21.00 36.50
N THR A 501 -20.29 21.78 35.44
CA THR A 501 -19.95 21.37 34.07
C THR A 501 -18.47 20.96 34.05
N SER A 502 -18.18 19.67 33.93
CA SER A 502 -16.82 19.14 33.84
C SER A 502 -16.07 19.80 32.68
N SER A 503 -14.81 20.18 32.88
CA SER A 503 -13.98 20.78 31.82
C SER A 503 -13.85 19.85 30.62
N GLU A 504 -13.45 20.36 29.45
CA GLU A 504 -13.19 19.47 28.30
C GLU A 504 -12.00 18.55 28.60
N MET A 505 -11.04 19.00 29.40
CA MET A 505 -9.92 18.18 29.83
C MET A 505 -10.31 17.05 30.80
N ASP A 506 -11.33 17.24 31.64
CA ASP A 506 -11.89 16.17 32.48
C ASP A 506 -12.53 15.08 31.62
N LYS A 507 -13.25 15.47 30.56
CA LYS A 507 -13.86 14.53 29.61
C LYS A 507 -12.77 13.75 28.85
N PHE A 508 -11.72 14.44 28.41
CA PHE A 508 -10.55 13.82 27.79
C PHE A 508 -9.89 12.80 28.73
N SER A 509 -9.63 13.15 29.99
CA SER A 509 -9.06 12.25 31.00
C SER A 509 -9.87 10.96 31.14
N GLN A 510 -11.20 11.08 31.18
CA GLN A 510 -12.09 9.93 31.27
C GLN A 510 -12.06 9.06 30.01
N ALA A 511 -11.94 9.68 28.83
CA ALA A 511 -11.80 8.96 27.57
C ALA A 511 -10.51 8.13 27.52
N VAL A 512 -9.38 8.70 27.97
CA VAL A 512 -8.09 7.99 28.07
C VAL A 512 -8.19 6.79 29.00
N ARG A 513 -8.77 6.96 30.20
CA ARG A 513 -8.95 5.85 31.16
C ARG A 513 -9.78 4.71 30.57
N ARG A 514 -10.90 5.04 29.90
CA ARG A 514 -11.75 4.04 29.23
C ARG A 514 -10.99 3.29 28.13
N ALA A 515 -10.20 4.02 27.35
CA ALA A 515 -9.41 3.46 26.26
C ALA A 515 -8.30 2.49 26.72
N ILE A 516 -7.80 2.66 27.95
CA ILE A 516 -6.79 1.77 28.56
C ILE A 516 -7.42 0.53 29.20
N VAL A 517 -8.60 0.65 29.83
CA VAL A 517 -9.27 -0.49 30.50
C VAL A 517 -10.19 -1.30 29.59
N ASP A 518 -10.31 -0.91 28.31
CA ASP A 518 -11.09 -1.64 27.32
C ASP A 518 -10.59 -3.10 27.19
N PRO A 519 -11.48 -4.10 27.01
CA PRO A 519 -11.06 -5.48 26.75
C PRO A 519 -10.08 -5.63 25.58
N LYS A 520 -10.13 -4.72 24.61
CA LYS A 520 -9.17 -4.53 23.51
C LYS A 520 -8.59 -3.12 23.59
N PRO A 521 -7.61 -2.90 24.49
CA PRO A 521 -7.15 -1.57 24.84
C PRO A 521 -6.63 -0.82 23.60
N VAL A 522 -7.00 0.46 23.50
CA VAL A 522 -6.45 1.36 22.48
C VAL A 522 -4.96 1.58 22.76
N MET A 523 -4.57 1.64 24.03
CA MET A 523 -3.18 1.69 24.45
C MET A 523 -3.04 1.06 25.82
N HIS A 524 -1.84 0.54 26.12
CA HIS A 524 -1.53 0.08 27.48
C HIS A 524 -1.08 1.22 28.40
N SER A 525 -0.60 2.34 27.82
CA SER A 525 -0.17 3.53 28.54
C SER A 525 -0.41 4.80 27.73
N TYR A 526 -0.64 5.90 28.43
CA TYR A 526 -0.76 7.23 27.84
C TYR A 526 -0.28 8.27 28.84
N VAL A 527 0.72 9.07 28.43
CA VAL A 527 1.16 10.25 29.19
C VAL A 527 1.05 11.47 28.30
N CYS A 528 0.52 12.58 28.81
CA CYS A 528 0.53 13.85 28.09
C CYS A 528 0.79 15.03 29.01
N SER A 529 1.30 16.10 28.40
CA SER A 529 1.65 17.36 29.07
C SER A 529 1.20 18.53 28.21
N VAL A 530 0.70 19.58 28.85
CA VAL A 530 0.43 20.89 28.23
C VAL A 530 1.25 21.91 29.00
N VAL A 531 2.02 22.72 28.28
CA VAL A 531 2.97 23.68 28.85
C VAL A 531 2.87 25.05 28.18
N ASN A 532 3.34 26.08 28.88
CA ASN A 532 3.52 27.44 28.34
C ASN A 532 5.01 27.83 28.28
N GLY A 533 5.31 29.02 27.75
CA GLY A 533 6.67 29.56 27.69
C GLY A 533 7.27 29.96 29.05
N GLN A 534 6.50 29.98 30.13
CA GLN A 534 7.00 30.21 31.49
C GLN A 534 7.50 28.91 32.14
N GLY A 535 7.29 27.76 31.50
CA GLY A 535 7.59 26.44 32.05
C GLY A 535 6.50 25.90 32.98
N ASP A 536 5.33 26.56 33.05
CA ASP A 536 4.21 26.03 33.81
C ASP A 536 3.62 24.81 33.10
N GLN A 537 3.44 23.72 33.84
CA GLN A 537 2.66 22.58 33.39
C GLN A 537 1.18 22.88 33.62
N LEU A 538 0.52 23.39 32.57
CA LEU A 538 -0.90 23.76 32.58
C LEU A 538 -1.80 22.53 32.79
N TYR A 539 -1.37 21.38 32.27
CA TYR A 539 -2.08 20.11 32.44
C TYR A 539 -1.12 18.93 32.32
N SER A 540 -1.40 17.86 33.06
CA SER A 540 -0.70 16.59 32.96
C SER A 540 -1.62 15.40 33.21
N LEU A 541 -1.34 14.30 32.52
CA LEU A 541 -2.01 13.02 32.70
C LEU A 541 -1.00 11.89 32.57
N SER A 542 -1.09 10.90 33.46
CA SER A 542 -0.35 9.64 33.34
C SER A 542 -1.28 8.48 33.67
N GLU A 543 -1.52 7.61 32.69
CA GLU A 543 -2.43 6.48 32.83
C GLU A 543 -1.81 5.22 32.22
N GLY A 544 -2.07 4.05 32.83
CA GLY A 544 -1.56 2.76 32.37
C GLY A 544 -0.28 2.29 33.06
N THR A 545 0.45 1.37 32.44
CA THR A 545 1.61 0.68 33.02
C THR A 545 2.76 0.55 32.00
N LEU A 546 3.98 0.30 32.49
CA LEU A 546 5.18 0.14 31.63
C LEU A 546 5.00 -0.92 30.54
N SER A 547 4.23 -1.99 30.83
CA SER A 547 3.77 -2.98 29.85
C SER A 547 2.46 -3.62 30.31
N GLN A 548 1.79 -4.39 29.43
CA GLN A 548 0.54 -5.08 29.80
C GLN A 548 0.74 -6.13 30.90
N GLU A 549 1.97 -6.64 31.06
CA GLU A 549 2.33 -7.63 32.07
C GLU A 549 2.90 -7.01 33.35
N SER A 550 3.16 -5.70 33.35
CA SER A 550 3.74 -4.97 34.47
C SER A 550 2.68 -4.30 35.32
N ASP A 551 2.85 -4.36 36.65
CA ASP A 551 2.05 -3.59 37.61
C ASP A 551 2.62 -2.18 37.87
N ILE A 552 3.79 -1.85 37.30
CA ILE A 552 4.43 -0.55 37.47
C ILE A 552 3.72 0.48 36.60
N LYS A 553 3.17 1.51 37.24
CA LYS A 553 2.49 2.63 36.55
C LYS A 553 3.48 3.47 35.76
N VAL A 554 3.02 3.97 34.61
CA VAL A 554 3.76 5.04 33.91
C VAL A 554 3.58 6.36 34.66
N ASP A 555 4.61 7.19 34.56
CA ASP A 555 4.68 8.54 35.10
C ASP A 555 5.50 9.45 34.17
N PHE A 556 5.79 10.67 34.62
CA PHE A 556 6.54 11.66 33.86
C PHE A 556 8.03 11.36 33.71
N ASP A 557 8.54 10.40 34.48
CA ASP A 557 9.91 9.91 34.39
C ASP A 557 9.97 8.57 33.64
N SER A 558 8.85 8.01 33.17
CA SER A 558 8.88 6.81 32.34
C SER A 558 9.59 7.09 31.00
N VAL A 559 10.39 6.12 30.53
CA VAL A 559 11.30 6.31 29.38
C VAL A 559 10.67 5.74 28.12
N TYR A 560 10.54 6.59 27.11
CA TYR A 560 9.96 6.26 25.81
C TYR A 560 11.03 6.33 24.73
N GLY A 561 11.03 5.36 23.81
CA GLY A 561 11.75 5.50 22.55
C GLY A 561 11.05 6.56 21.70
N MET A 562 11.75 7.63 21.35
CA MET A 562 11.17 8.86 20.79
C MET A 562 10.91 8.80 19.29
N ALA A 563 11.54 7.86 18.57
CA ALA A 563 11.46 7.77 17.11
C ALA A 563 11.64 9.17 16.48
N SER A 564 10.81 9.54 15.51
CA SER A 564 10.90 10.79 14.77
C SER A 564 10.78 12.08 15.62
N LEU A 565 10.36 12.02 16.89
CA LEU A 565 10.38 13.20 17.77
C LEU A 565 11.81 13.71 17.99
N SER A 566 12.80 12.84 17.84
CA SER A 566 14.22 13.16 17.92
C SER A 566 14.61 14.34 17.01
N LYS A 567 13.93 14.48 15.87
CA LYS A 567 14.24 15.50 14.85
C LYS A 567 14.19 16.93 15.38
N LEU A 568 13.25 17.24 16.27
CA LEU A 568 13.14 18.59 16.83
C LEU A 568 14.37 18.92 17.68
N MET A 569 14.81 17.95 18.49
CA MET A 569 15.99 18.12 19.35
C MET A 569 17.28 18.22 18.53
N THR A 570 17.40 17.41 17.48
CA THR A 570 18.50 17.54 16.50
C THR A 570 18.48 18.87 15.78
N THR A 571 17.30 19.39 15.43
CA THR A 571 17.17 20.74 14.85
C THR A 571 17.72 21.80 15.79
N VAL A 572 17.40 21.75 17.09
CA VAL A 572 17.96 22.69 18.09
C VAL A 572 19.47 22.57 18.18
N ALA A 573 20.02 21.34 18.24
CA ALA A 573 21.47 21.13 18.27
C ALA A 573 22.20 21.69 17.03
N ILE A 574 21.58 21.57 15.86
CA ILE A 574 22.09 22.17 14.62
C ILE A 574 22.09 23.69 14.72
N MET A 575 20.99 24.29 15.17
CA MET A 575 20.88 25.75 15.31
C MET A 575 21.87 26.32 16.32
N ILE A 576 22.22 25.58 17.38
CA ILE A 576 23.29 25.99 18.32
C ILE A 576 24.63 26.13 17.57
N SER A 577 24.96 25.18 16.69
CA SER A 577 26.20 25.24 15.90
C SER A 577 26.17 26.38 14.86
N VAL A 578 24.99 26.65 14.30
CA VAL A 578 24.76 27.78 13.38
C VAL A 578 24.96 29.13 14.09
N GLU A 579 24.39 29.32 15.29
CA GLU A 579 24.57 30.55 16.08
C GLU A 579 26.03 30.79 16.49
N ARG A 580 26.78 29.71 16.73
CA ARG A 580 28.22 29.77 17.01
C ARG A 580 29.06 30.12 15.79
N GLY A 581 28.45 30.22 14.60
CA GLY A 581 29.13 30.50 13.34
C GLY A 581 30.06 29.38 12.89
N GLN A 582 29.83 28.15 13.36
CA GLN A 582 30.64 26.98 12.96
C GLN A 582 30.30 26.52 11.54
N ILE A 583 29.05 26.73 11.13
CA ILE A 583 28.51 26.42 9.80
C ILE A 583 27.22 27.25 9.59
N SER A 584 26.94 27.69 8.36
CA SER A 584 25.64 28.27 8.00
C SER A 584 24.64 27.19 7.53
N LEU A 585 23.33 27.48 7.60
CA LEU A 585 22.31 26.56 7.08
C LEU A 585 22.47 26.23 5.58
N ASP A 586 23.13 27.12 4.84
CA ASP A 586 23.22 27.10 3.38
C ASP A 586 24.65 26.80 2.87
N ASP A 587 25.58 26.52 3.77
CA ASP A 587 26.94 26.09 3.40
C ASP A 587 26.92 24.66 2.80
N ASP A 588 27.87 24.39 1.91
CA ASP A 588 28.10 23.05 1.38
C ASP A 588 28.60 22.13 2.49
N VAL A 589 27.88 21.03 2.75
CA VAL A 589 28.27 20.04 3.77
C VAL A 589 29.36 19.08 3.30
N ALA A 590 29.76 19.07 2.03
CA ALA A 590 30.76 18.14 1.49
C ALA A 590 32.09 18.08 2.27
N PRO A 591 32.66 19.19 2.79
CA PRO A 591 33.87 19.13 3.60
C PRO A 591 33.70 18.38 4.93
N ILE A 592 32.47 18.28 5.44
CA ILE A 592 32.14 17.66 6.74
C ILE A 592 31.59 16.24 6.53
N LEU A 593 30.73 16.08 5.52
CA LEU A 593 30.04 14.83 5.17
C LEU A 593 30.45 14.35 3.77
N PRO A 594 31.74 14.02 3.52
CA PRO A 594 32.18 13.52 2.22
C PRO A 594 31.48 12.21 1.84
N ASP A 595 31.10 11.38 2.83
CA ASP A 595 30.41 10.10 2.60
C ASP A 595 29.02 10.30 1.99
N LEU A 596 28.20 11.19 2.57
CA LEU A 596 26.92 11.61 2.01
C LEU A 596 27.11 12.23 0.63
N CYS A 597 28.11 13.09 0.51
CA CYS A 597 28.45 13.76 -0.72
C CYS A 597 29.16 12.83 -1.74
N ALA A 598 29.33 11.55 -1.46
CA ALA A 598 29.74 10.53 -2.42
C ALA A 598 28.56 9.70 -2.95
N LEU A 599 27.40 9.76 -2.29
CA LEU A 599 26.23 8.97 -2.68
C LEU A 599 25.73 9.38 -4.07
N PRO A 600 25.42 8.40 -4.94
CA PRO A 600 24.83 8.69 -6.23
C PRO A 600 23.33 8.94 -6.10
N VAL A 601 22.72 9.49 -7.14
CA VAL A 601 21.28 9.74 -7.24
C VAL A 601 20.64 8.65 -8.09
N LEU A 602 19.49 8.12 -7.70
CA LEU A 602 18.69 7.23 -8.55
C LEU A 602 18.28 7.95 -9.83
N ASP A 603 18.46 7.28 -10.96
CA ASP A 603 18.23 7.84 -12.30
C ASP A 603 17.28 6.95 -13.12
N GLY A 604 16.15 6.61 -12.49
CA GLY A 604 15.16 5.73 -13.08
C GLY A 604 15.61 4.26 -13.13
N VAL A 605 15.12 3.56 -14.14
CA VAL A 605 15.38 2.14 -14.37
C VAL A 605 15.79 1.91 -15.83
N ASP A 606 16.67 0.94 -16.06
CA ASP A 606 17.04 0.53 -17.40
C ASP A 606 15.95 -0.34 -18.06
N SER A 607 16.21 -0.78 -19.29
CA SER A 607 15.31 -1.65 -20.05
C SER A 607 15.03 -3.00 -19.40
N GLU A 608 15.88 -3.45 -18.47
CA GLU A 608 15.73 -4.69 -17.70
C GLU A 608 15.07 -4.45 -16.33
N GLY A 609 14.63 -3.22 -16.04
CA GLY A 609 14.04 -2.82 -14.76
C GLY A 609 15.06 -2.68 -13.63
N ARG A 610 16.37 -2.68 -13.92
CA ARG A 610 17.42 -2.43 -12.91
C ARG A 610 17.48 -0.95 -12.59
N SER A 611 17.57 -0.64 -11.30
CA SER A 611 17.71 0.74 -10.83
C SER A 611 19.03 1.32 -11.32
N LEU A 612 18.94 2.40 -12.09
CA LEU A 612 20.11 3.15 -12.53
C LEU A 612 20.46 4.21 -11.49
N THR A 613 21.73 4.59 -11.48
CA THR A 613 22.24 5.68 -10.65
C THR A 613 23.13 6.58 -11.47
N LYS A 614 23.08 7.89 -11.20
CA LYS A 614 24.00 8.88 -11.73
C LYS A 614 24.79 9.57 -10.62
N PRO A 615 25.98 10.12 -10.91
CA PRO A 615 26.67 10.99 -9.96
C PRO A 615 25.79 12.18 -9.59
N ARG A 616 25.77 12.53 -8.30
CA ARG A 616 25.13 13.76 -7.83
C ARG A 616 25.89 14.96 -8.37
N THR A 617 25.15 16.00 -8.76
CA THR A 617 25.73 17.24 -9.29
C THR A 617 25.44 18.47 -8.43
N LYS A 618 24.41 18.42 -7.56
CA LYS A 618 24.06 19.55 -6.69
C LYS A 618 24.65 19.46 -5.28
N THR A 619 24.80 20.63 -4.68
CA THR A 619 25.27 20.82 -3.31
C THR A 619 24.20 20.37 -2.32
N ILE A 620 24.62 19.72 -1.23
CA ILE A 620 23.77 19.43 -0.08
C ILE A 620 24.09 20.45 1.01
N THR A 621 23.05 20.98 1.66
CA THR A 621 23.18 21.92 2.78
C THR A 621 22.45 21.39 4.02
N LEU A 622 22.72 21.94 5.20
CA LEU A 622 21.98 21.59 6.42
C LEU A 622 20.48 21.91 6.28
N ARG A 623 20.13 23.02 5.62
CA ARG A 623 18.75 23.39 5.33
C ARG A 623 18.02 22.27 4.57
N LEU A 624 18.62 21.77 3.49
CA LEU A 624 18.02 20.71 2.67
C LEU A 624 17.88 19.39 3.44
N LEU A 625 18.82 19.08 4.33
CA LEU A 625 18.77 17.89 5.17
C LEU A 625 17.62 17.96 6.18
N MET A 626 17.44 19.11 6.82
CA MET A 626 16.42 19.35 7.85
C MET A 626 15.02 19.56 7.26
N SER A 627 14.91 20.02 6.00
CA SER A 627 13.63 20.25 5.31
C SER A 627 13.15 19.06 4.47
N HIS A 628 13.87 17.92 4.48
CA HIS A 628 13.58 16.74 3.67
C HIS A 628 13.68 16.97 2.15
N GLN A 629 14.58 17.85 1.72
CA GLN A 629 14.84 18.21 0.32
C GLN A 629 16.24 17.79 -0.16
N SER A 630 17.01 17.05 0.64
CA SER A 630 18.36 16.59 0.28
C SER A 630 18.39 15.42 -0.72
N GLY A 631 17.26 14.76 -0.94
CA GLY A 631 17.18 13.49 -1.67
C GLY A 631 17.39 12.24 -0.81
N CYS A 632 17.77 12.39 0.47
CA CYS A 632 17.84 11.26 1.39
C CYS A 632 16.44 10.68 1.63
N GLY A 633 16.25 9.38 1.41
CA GLY A 633 15.00 8.66 1.69
C GLY A 633 15.19 7.55 2.71
N TYR A 634 14.08 6.96 3.18
CA TYR A 634 14.15 5.74 3.98
C TYR A 634 14.17 4.49 3.10
N HIS A 635 14.80 3.41 3.60
CA HIS A 635 14.97 2.14 2.87
C HIS A 635 13.66 1.56 2.30
N SER A 636 12.53 1.83 2.93
CA SER A 636 11.20 1.36 2.53
C SER A 636 10.54 2.22 1.44
N THR A 637 11.10 3.40 1.12
CA THR A 637 10.57 4.26 0.04
C THR A 637 10.67 3.50 -1.29
N PRO A 638 9.62 3.48 -2.14
CA PRO A 638 9.52 2.54 -3.26
C PRO A 638 10.76 2.41 -4.16
N PRO A 639 11.39 3.51 -4.63
CA PRO A 639 12.58 3.40 -5.46
C PRO A 639 13.78 2.82 -4.71
N LEU A 640 13.96 3.17 -3.43
CA LEU A 640 15.03 2.64 -2.57
C LEU A 640 14.80 1.18 -2.20
N ALA A 641 13.56 0.78 -1.92
CA ALA A 641 13.21 -0.61 -1.62
C ALA A 641 13.50 -1.52 -2.81
N ARG A 642 13.23 -1.05 -4.04
CA ARG A 642 13.58 -1.77 -5.28
C ARG A 642 15.09 -1.88 -5.43
N TRP A 643 15.81 -0.77 -5.32
CA TRP A 643 17.27 -0.75 -5.42
C TRP A 643 17.92 -1.67 -4.38
N ALA A 644 17.43 -1.64 -3.14
CA ALA A 644 17.89 -2.48 -2.05
C ALA A 644 17.76 -3.98 -2.38
N ARG A 645 16.57 -4.41 -2.85
CA ARG A 645 16.34 -5.81 -3.26
C ARG A 645 17.26 -6.23 -4.40
N GLN A 646 17.46 -5.38 -5.40
CA GLN A 646 18.33 -5.67 -6.55
C GLN A 646 19.81 -5.78 -6.17
N ASN A 647 20.21 -5.13 -5.06
CA ASN A 647 21.57 -5.13 -4.54
C ASN A 647 21.74 -6.01 -3.28
N GLY A 648 20.77 -6.88 -2.98
CA GLY A 648 20.85 -7.82 -1.84
C GLY A 648 20.90 -7.16 -0.47
N LYS A 649 20.39 -5.92 -0.33
CA LYS A 649 20.39 -5.16 0.92
C LYS A 649 19.20 -5.57 1.78
N THR A 650 19.47 -6.10 2.96
CA THR A 650 18.46 -6.53 3.95
C THR A 650 18.38 -5.63 5.18
N ASN A 651 19.37 -4.77 5.40
CA ASN A 651 19.48 -3.95 6.61
C ASN A 651 18.57 -2.72 6.53
N SER A 652 18.14 -2.23 7.70
CA SER A 652 17.31 -1.04 7.82
C SER A 652 18.16 0.18 8.13
N VAL A 653 17.77 1.32 7.54
CA VAL A 653 18.30 2.63 8.00
C VAL A 653 17.79 3.01 9.40
N PHE A 654 16.87 2.23 9.98
CA PHE A 654 16.42 2.37 11.37
C PHE A 654 17.25 1.57 12.37
N ASP A 655 18.20 0.73 11.91
CA ASP A 655 19.01 -0.12 12.79
C ASP A 655 20.00 0.69 13.66
N CYS A 656 20.01 2.03 13.52
CA CYS A 656 21.02 2.93 14.06
C CYS A 656 22.46 2.56 13.63
N ASP A 657 22.61 1.95 12.45
CA ASP A 657 23.90 1.62 11.84
C ASP A 657 24.24 2.63 10.73
N PHE A 658 25.23 3.47 11.02
CA PHE A 658 25.65 4.52 10.10
C PHE A 658 26.35 3.98 8.85
N GLU A 659 26.97 2.81 8.90
CA GLU A 659 27.56 2.18 7.72
C GLU A 659 26.49 1.71 6.73
N VAL A 660 25.31 1.32 7.24
CA VAL A 660 24.15 1.00 6.39
C VAL A 660 23.65 2.26 5.69
N MET A 661 23.53 3.38 6.40
CA MET A 661 23.07 4.66 5.84
C MET A 661 23.95 5.16 4.69
N LYS A 662 25.27 4.95 4.77
CA LYS A 662 26.25 5.30 3.72
C LYS A 662 26.08 4.52 2.41
N THR A 663 25.13 3.60 2.32
CA THR A 663 24.99 2.74 1.13
C THR A 663 23.75 3.00 0.30
N PHE A 664 22.76 3.74 0.82
CA PHE A 664 21.54 4.02 0.06
C PHE A 664 21.74 5.23 -0.85
N PRO A 665 21.38 5.15 -2.16
CA PRO A 665 21.45 6.31 -3.05
C PRO A 665 20.44 7.39 -2.67
N LEU A 666 20.63 8.61 -3.17
CA LEU A 666 19.63 9.68 -3.10
C LEU A 666 18.49 9.40 -4.08
N LEU A 667 17.27 9.82 -3.74
CA LEU A 667 16.08 9.68 -4.59
C LEU A 667 16.05 10.67 -5.75
N PHE A 668 16.54 11.88 -5.52
CA PHE A 668 16.56 13.00 -6.47
C PHE A 668 17.74 13.92 -6.16
N GLU A 669 18.08 14.82 -7.08
CA GLU A 669 19.13 15.82 -6.86
C GLU A 669 18.70 16.79 -5.74
N PRO A 670 19.62 17.14 -4.81
CA PRO A 670 19.32 18.05 -3.72
C PRO A 670 18.60 19.33 -4.17
N GLY A 671 17.49 19.64 -3.51
CA GLY A 671 16.65 20.82 -3.80
C GLY A 671 15.69 20.66 -4.98
N GLU A 672 15.69 19.54 -5.71
CA GLU A 672 14.76 19.31 -6.83
C GLU A 672 13.48 18.56 -6.45
N GLY A 673 13.33 18.15 -5.19
CA GLY A 673 12.14 17.45 -4.75
C GLY A 673 12.00 17.43 -3.23
N TRP A 674 10.96 16.74 -2.77
CA TRP A 674 10.69 16.53 -1.36
C TRP A 674 10.39 15.07 -1.04
N MET A 675 11.06 14.49 -0.06
CA MET A 675 10.73 13.16 0.46
C MET A 675 11.20 12.99 1.90
N TYR A 676 10.31 12.48 2.74
CA TYR A 676 10.64 12.12 4.12
C TYR A 676 11.73 11.05 4.18
N GLY A 677 12.77 11.29 4.98
CA GLY A 677 13.97 10.45 4.98
C GLY A 677 14.99 10.79 6.05
N SER A 678 16.17 10.18 5.95
CA SER A 678 17.25 10.20 6.94
C SER A 678 18.12 11.47 6.93
N GLY A 679 17.63 12.57 6.34
CA GLY A 679 18.38 13.83 6.27
C GLY A 679 18.77 14.36 7.64
N THR A 680 17.88 14.27 8.64
CA THR A 680 18.17 14.70 10.01
C THR A 680 19.23 13.86 10.70
N ASP A 681 19.32 12.56 10.40
CA ASP A 681 20.36 11.68 10.93
C ASP A 681 21.75 12.14 10.42
N TRP A 682 21.85 12.44 9.12
CA TRP A 682 23.06 13.02 8.52
C TRP A 682 23.41 14.40 9.07
N ALA A 683 22.41 15.25 9.31
CA ALA A 683 22.63 16.56 9.91
C ALA A 683 23.15 16.45 11.35
N GLY A 684 22.68 15.47 12.12
CA GLY A 684 23.23 15.13 13.44
C GLY A 684 24.71 14.73 13.37
N GLU A 685 25.07 13.85 12.42
CA GLU A 685 26.47 13.47 12.18
C GLU A 685 27.34 14.70 11.81
N ALA A 686 26.80 15.66 11.04
CA ALA A 686 27.54 16.88 10.74
C ALA A 686 27.95 17.63 12.02
N ILE A 687 27.03 17.75 12.97
CA ILE A 687 27.28 18.42 14.25
C ILE A 687 28.32 17.67 15.09
N ALA A 688 28.23 16.34 15.14
CA ALA A 688 29.21 15.49 15.80
C ALA A 688 30.63 15.72 15.22
N ARG A 689 30.77 15.69 13.90
CA ARG A 689 32.06 15.89 13.20
C ARG A 689 32.63 17.29 13.37
N ILE A 690 31.82 18.33 13.20
CA ILE A 690 32.24 19.74 13.36
C ILE A 690 32.82 19.98 14.75
N ASN A 691 32.22 19.36 15.77
CA ASN A 691 32.60 19.54 17.16
C ASN A 691 33.56 18.46 17.69
N ASN A 692 33.97 17.51 16.84
CA ASN A 692 34.84 16.40 17.19
C ASN A 692 34.39 15.66 18.48
N THR A 693 33.10 15.34 18.55
CA THR A 693 32.46 14.66 19.67
C THR A 693 31.30 13.78 19.15
N THR A 694 30.61 13.04 20.01
CA THR A 694 29.37 12.35 19.64
C THR A 694 28.18 13.31 19.66
N LEU A 695 27.08 12.95 18.98
CA LEU A 695 25.88 13.79 19.00
C LEU A 695 25.27 13.78 20.40
N GLU A 696 25.29 12.64 21.10
CA GLU A 696 24.90 12.52 22.51
C GLU A 696 25.65 13.54 23.38
N GLU A 697 26.97 13.54 23.34
CA GLU A 697 27.78 14.41 24.21
C GLU A 697 27.60 15.89 23.84
N PHE A 698 27.47 16.20 22.54
CA PHE A 698 27.15 17.57 22.11
C PHE A 698 25.79 18.03 22.67
N MET A 699 24.74 17.23 22.52
CA MET A 699 23.42 17.59 23.03
C MET A 699 23.40 17.65 24.56
N ARG A 700 24.10 16.74 25.24
CA ARG A 700 24.20 16.72 26.69
C ARG A 700 24.74 18.03 27.24
N VAL A 701 25.90 18.47 26.75
CA VAL A 701 26.57 19.69 27.23
C VAL A 701 25.81 20.96 26.84
N ASN A 702 25.23 21.00 25.65
CA ASN A 702 24.74 22.25 25.06
C ASN A 702 23.23 22.43 25.14
N LEU A 703 22.47 21.38 25.47
CA LEU A 703 21.02 21.41 25.52
C LEU A 703 20.46 20.72 26.76
N TRP A 704 20.87 19.48 27.06
CA TRP A 704 20.26 18.70 28.14
C TRP A 704 20.68 19.18 29.53
N ASP A 705 21.98 19.29 29.82
CA ASP A 705 22.47 19.78 31.11
C ASP A 705 21.94 21.21 31.41
N PRO A 706 21.98 22.17 30.47
CA PRO A 706 21.42 23.51 30.71
C PRO A 706 19.92 23.52 31.02
N LEU A 707 19.14 22.62 30.42
CA LEU A 707 17.71 22.47 30.69
C LEU A 707 17.42 21.52 31.86
N GLY A 708 18.43 20.87 32.44
CA GLY A 708 18.26 19.85 33.47
C GLY A 708 17.53 18.60 32.97
N MET A 709 17.76 18.19 31.73
CA MET A 709 17.17 16.98 31.11
C MET A 709 18.02 15.76 31.44
N THR A 710 17.78 15.14 32.59
CA THR A 710 18.65 14.09 33.18
C THR A 710 18.30 12.67 32.75
N SER A 711 17.26 12.47 31.94
CA SER A 711 16.84 11.14 31.46
C SER A 711 16.57 11.17 29.96
N THR A 712 17.51 11.75 29.22
CA THR A 712 17.53 11.80 27.75
C THR A 712 18.86 11.27 27.24
N SER A 713 18.85 10.33 26.30
CA SER A 713 20.07 9.69 25.76
C SER A 713 19.79 8.93 24.46
N PHE A 714 20.81 8.72 23.62
CA PHE A 714 20.77 7.73 22.53
C PHE A 714 21.09 6.31 23.04
N HIS A 715 21.75 6.22 24.19
CA HIS A 715 22.26 5.01 24.82
C HIS A 715 21.68 4.79 26.23
N PRO A 716 20.37 4.51 26.37
CA PRO A 716 19.72 4.33 27.68
C PRO A 716 20.37 3.23 28.54
N GLU A 717 21.07 2.27 27.93
CA GLU A 717 21.84 1.23 28.61
C GLU A 717 23.03 1.76 29.42
N ASN A 718 23.54 2.94 29.09
CA ASN A 718 24.67 3.58 29.76
C ASN A 718 24.24 4.52 30.90
N HIS A 719 22.92 4.76 31.06
CA HIS A 719 22.38 5.71 32.03
C HIS A 719 21.66 4.99 33.18
N PRO A 720 22.09 5.16 34.44
CA PRO A 720 21.53 4.45 35.58
C PRO A 720 20.00 4.56 35.69
N GLY A 721 19.32 3.42 35.74
CA GLY A 721 17.87 3.33 35.96
C GLY A 721 16.99 3.75 34.79
N MET A 722 17.53 4.09 33.60
CA MET A 722 16.70 4.33 32.42
C MET A 722 16.10 3.03 31.89
N MET A 723 16.88 1.95 31.82
CA MET A 723 16.42 0.64 31.34
C MET A 723 15.25 0.06 32.16
N ASP A 724 15.22 0.33 33.47
CA ASP A 724 14.18 -0.17 34.38
C ASP A 724 12.82 0.52 34.19
N ARG A 725 12.80 1.68 33.53
CA ARG A 725 11.61 2.52 33.31
C ARG A 725 11.17 2.55 31.85
N LEU A 726 11.72 1.66 31.00
CA LEU A 726 11.34 1.60 29.59
C LEU A 726 9.88 1.20 29.43
N VAL A 727 9.16 1.99 28.64
CA VAL A 727 7.79 1.67 28.24
C VAL A 727 7.84 0.75 27.03
N ALA A 728 7.15 -0.39 27.15
CA ALA A 728 7.12 -1.45 26.16
C ALA A 728 6.40 -1.04 24.87
N LEU A 729 6.97 -1.42 23.73
CA LEU A 729 6.31 -1.26 22.43
C LEU A 729 5.25 -2.35 22.21
N TYR A 730 4.10 -1.94 21.68
CA TYR A 730 3.05 -2.82 21.19
C TYR A 730 2.68 -2.47 19.76
N GLU A 731 2.24 -3.47 19.00
CA GLU A 731 1.64 -3.30 17.69
C GLU A 731 0.14 -3.59 17.75
N ARG A 732 -0.63 -2.84 16.97
CA ARG A 732 -2.07 -3.04 16.85
C ARG A 732 -2.34 -4.28 16.00
N THR A 733 -3.01 -5.26 16.59
CA THR A 733 -3.48 -6.45 15.87
C THR A 733 -4.76 -6.17 15.06
N ASP A 734 -5.03 -7.00 14.06
CA ASP A 734 -6.21 -6.87 13.18
C ASP A 734 -7.55 -6.95 13.92
N ASP A 735 -7.59 -7.70 15.02
CA ASP A 735 -8.79 -7.81 15.86
C ASP A 735 -8.95 -6.63 16.82
N LEU A 736 -8.13 -5.58 16.66
CA LEU A 736 -8.05 -4.36 17.46
C LEU A 736 -7.41 -4.51 18.84
N GLY A 737 -6.81 -5.67 19.14
CA GLY A 737 -6.00 -5.91 20.34
C GLY A 737 -4.60 -5.29 20.25
N LEU A 738 -3.75 -5.65 21.22
CA LEU A 738 -2.34 -5.26 21.25
C LEU A 738 -1.48 -6.51 21.36
N GLU A 739 -0.40 -6.57 20.59
CA GLU A 739 0.64 -7.59 20.73
C GLU A 739 2.00 -6.95 20.99
N ARG A 740 2.87 -7.65 21.71
CA ARG A 740 4.20 -7.12 22.05
C ARG A 740 5.01 -6.93 20.77
N GLY A 741 5.51 -5.72 20.55
CA GLY A 741 6.38 -5.38 19.43
C GLY A 741 7.84 -5.28 19.85
N ASP A 742 8.72 -5.25 18.84
CA ASP A 742 10.14 -4.98 19.00
C ASP A 742 10.45 -3.52 18.65
N TRP A 743 11.36 -2.89 19.41
CA TRP A 743 11.77 -1.53 19.12
C TRP A 743 12.45 -1.40 17.75
N LEU A 744 12.43 -0.18 17.20
CA LEU A 744 12.93 0.14 15.86
C LEU A 744 14.42 -0.17 15.66
N SER A 745 15.22 -0.05 16.71
CA SER A 745 16.67 -0.21 16.68
C SER A 745 17.15 -1.12 17.80
N HIS A 746 18.37 -1.62 17.67
CA HIS A 746 19.03 -2.40 18.72
C HIS A 746 19.49 -1.50 19.88
N ILE A 747 19.50 -2.08 21.09
CA ILE A 747 20.15 -1.52 22.28
C ILE A 747 21.25 -2.51 22.67
N PRO A 748 22.54 -2.11 22.74
CA PRO A 748 23.06 -0.77 22.45
C PRO A 748 22.98 -0.40 20.96
N ALA A 749 22.71 0.87 20.67
CA ALA A 749 22.81 1.41 19.32
C ALA A 749 24.29 1.50 18.91
N SER A 750 24.60 1.35 17.61
CA SER A 750 25.97 1.52 17.11
C SER A 750 26.30 2.97 16.74
N HIS A 751 25.30 3.85 16.62
CA HIS A 751 25.46 5.25 16.26
C HIS A 751 24.31 6.15 16.76
N ASP A 752 24.62 7.42 17.03
CA ASP A 752 23.66 8.44 17.47
C ASP A 752 22.81 8.98 16.31
N CYS A 753 21.75 8.26 15.94
CA CYS A 753 20.87 8.68 14.85
C CYS A 753 19.87 9.78 15.26
N GLY A 754 20.23 11.06 15.02
CA GLY A 754 19.40 12.22 15.39
C GLY A 754 17.97 12.25 14.80
N GLY A 755 17.70 11.52 13.73
CA GLY A 755 16.37 11.43 13.13
C GLY A 755 15.41 10.50 13.86
N HIS A 756 15.89 9.55 14.67
CA HIS A 756 15.03 8.52 15.28
C HIS A 756 15.52 7.85 16.57
N GLY A 757 16.77 8.03 16.98
CA GLY A 757 17.46 7.21 17.97
C GLY A 757 17.32 7.64 19.44
N LEU A 758 16.64 8.75 19.75
CA LEU A 758 16.57 9.21 21.14
C LEU A 758 15.61 8.39 22.00
N TRP A 759 16.00 8.24 23.26
CA TRP A 759 15.17 7.84 24.38
C TRP A 759 15.06 9.02 25.34
N SER A 760 13.85 9.31 25.82
CA SER A 760 13.63 10.43 26.75
C SER A 760 12.37 10.23 27.60
N THR A 761 12.02 11.22 28.41
CA THR A 761 10.85 11.22 29.31
C THR A 761 9.90 12.37 28.99
N PRO A 762 8.60 12.24 29.37
CA PRO A 762 7.64 13.33 29.28
C PRO A 762 8.07 14.61 30.01
N HIS A 763 8.75 14.45 31.16
CA HIS A 763 9.31 15.55 31.95
C HIS A 763 10.37 16.33 31.14
N ASP A 764 11.35 15.62 30.58
CA ASP A 764 12.43 16.22 29.82
C ASP A 764 11.91 16.91 28.55
N TRP A 765 10.99 16.27 27.82
CA TRP A 765 10.39 16.87 26.63
C TRP A 765 9.57 18.13 26.91
N SER A 766 8.91 18.20 28.07
CA SER A 766 8.15 19.39 28.48
C SER A 766 9.06 20.62 28.63
N LYS A 767 10.31 20.44 29.08
CA LYS A 767 11.32 21.50 29.17
C LYS A 767 11.75 22.00 27.79
N LEU A 768 11.99 21.08 26.84
CA LEU A 768 12.32 21.43 25.46
C LEU A 768 11.21 22.28 24.81
N VAL A 769 9.95 21.85 24.94
CA VAL A 769 8.81 22.58 24.37
C VAL A 769 8.64 23.95 25.01
N SER A 770 8.78 24.05 26.34
CA SER A 770 8.71 25.32 27.06
C SER A 770 9.81 26.28 26.63
N MET A 771 11.05 25.81 26.46
CA MET A 771 12.17 26.61 25.96
C MET A 771 11.90 27.19 24.56
N ILE A 772 11.32 26.40 23.66
CA ILE A 772 10.97 26.88 22.30
C ILE A 772 9.82 27.91 22.36
N LEU A 773 8.82 27.71 23.22
CA LEU A 773 7.74 28.68 23.45
C LEU A 773 8.26 29.98 24.08
N ALA A 774 9.34 29.90 24.86
CA ALA A 774 10.04 31.03 25.46
C ALA A 774 10.99 31.74 24.47
N ASP A 775 10.81 31.55 23.17
CA ASP A 775 11.66 32.11 22.12
C ASP A 775 13.16 31.75 22.27
N GLY A 776 13.44 30.54 22.79
CA GLY A 776 14.78 29.96 22.84
C GLY A 776 15.42 30.00 24.23
N ASP A 777 14.80 30.72 25.17
CA ASP A 777 15.27 30.93 26.56
C ASP A 777 16.77 31.28 26.60
N SER A 778 17.57 30.56 27.40
CA SER A 778 19.02 30.73 27.47
C SER A 778 19.80 29.89 26.45
N ILE A 779 19.13 29.14 25.57
CA ILE A 779 19.76 28.15 24.69
C ILE A 779 19.96 28.69 23.27
N LEU A 780 18.92 29.26 22.68
CA LEU A 780 18.93 29.83 21.33
C LEU A 780 18.41 31.27 21.37
N SER A 781 18.85 32.08 20.43
CA SER A 781 18.23 33.39 20.20
C SER A 781 16.83 33.27 19.62
N LYS A 782 16.00 34.26 19.88
CA LYS A 782 14.70 34.42 19.23
C LYS A 782 14.79 34.34 17.70
N SER A 783 15.83 34.90 17.08
CA SER A 783 16.01 34.84 15.63
C SER A 783 16.20 33.41 15.11
N SER A 784 16.87 32.55 15.86
CA SER A 784 17.01 31.13 15.48
C SER A 784 15.71 30.37 15.65
N ILE A 785 14.93 30.66 16.70
CA ILE A 785 13.58 30.11 16.84
C ILE A 785 12.66 30.60 15.71
N ASP A 786 12.75 31.87 15.32
CA ASP A 786 11.99 32.40 14.18
C ASP A 786 12.38 31.69 12.86
N GLU A 787 13.67 31.39 12.65
CA GLU A 787 14.13 30.63 11.49
C GLU A 787 13.65 29.16 11.52
N ILE A 788 13.57 28.53 12.71
CA ILE A 788 12.98 27.19 12.87
C ILE A 788 11.53 27.17 12.35
N PHE A 789 10.73 28.18 12.67
CA PHE A 789 9.30 28.27 12.32
C PHE A 789 9.04 28.81 10.90
N LYS A 790 10.09 29.12 10.15
CA LYS A 790 9.97 29.64 8.79
C LYS A 790 9.72 28.51 7.79
N SER A 791 8.84 28.76 6.83
CA SER A 791 8.61 27.84 5.72
C SER A 791 9.88 27.64 4.90
N GLN A 792 10.21 26.38 4.63
CA GLN A 792 11.34 25.95 3.80
C GLN A 792 10.88 25.45 2.43
N THR A 793 9.57 25.29 2.23
CA THR A 793 8.97 24.66 1.05
C THR A 793 7.89 25.53 0.40
N ASP A 794 7.96 26.86 0.57
CA ASP A 794 7.05 27.80 -0.07
C ASP A 794 6.96 27.52 -1.57
N GLY A 795 5.81 27.02 -2.04
CA GLY A 795 5.56 26.74 -3.47
C GLY A 795 6.11 25.42 -4.03
N SER A 796 6.58 24.48 -3.21
CA SER A 796 6.97 23.13 -3.67
C SER A 796 5.74 22.31 -4.08
N SER A 797 5.69 21.82 -5.32
CA SER A 797 4.57 21.01 -5.84
C SER A 797 4.50 19.63 -5.19
N ASP A 798 5.62 18.93 -5.01
CA ASP A 798 5.63 17.52 -4.59
C ASP A 798 4.96 17.27 -3.22
N LEU A 799 5.27 18.14 -2.25
CA LEU A 799 4.65 18.08 -0.93
C LEU A 799 3.15 18.40 -1.01
N GLN A 800 2.76 19.41 -1.81
CA GLN A 800 1.37 19.78 -1.98
C GLN A 800 0.58 18.70 -2.74
N ASP A 801 1.19 18.03 -3.71
CA ASP A 801 0.59 16.93 -4.45
C ASP A 801 0.35 15.73 -3.53
N MET A 802 1.28 15.43 -2.61
CA MET A 802 1.08 14.41 -1.59
C MET A 802 -0.04 14.81 -0.60
N LEU A 803 -0.07 16.08 -0.17
CA LEU A 803 -1.03 16.59 0.82
C LEU A 803 -2.43 16.83 0.26
N ASN A 804 -2.59 17.08 -1.04
CA ASN A 804 -3.89 17.31 -1.68
C ASN A 804 -4.37 16.09 -2.49
N GLY A 805 -3.47 15.17 -2.80
CA GLY A 805 -3.75 13.95 -3.53
C GLY A 805 -4.28 12.81 -2.65
N PRO A 806 -4.59 11.66 -3.27
CA PRO A 806 -5.13 10.49 -2.56
C PRO A 806 -4.18 9.92 -1.48
N LEU A 807 -2.88 10.24 -1.57
CA LEU A 807 -1.88 9.82 -0.59
C LEU A 807 -1.96 10.57 0.74
N ARG A 808 -2.67 11.71 0.85
CA ARG A 808 -2.83 12.44 2.12
C ARG A 808 -3.34 11.53 3.24
N ALA A 809 -4.25 10.61 2.92
CA ALA A 809 -4.81 9.68 3.89
C ALA A 809 -3.79 8.73 4.52
N SER A 810 -2.61 8.53 3.90
CA SER A 810 -1.50 7.77 4.48
C SER A 810 -0.76 8.53 5.58
N LEU A 811 -0.91 9.86 5.62
CA LEU A 811 -0.31 10.74 6.62
C LEU A 811 -1.22 10.96 7.82
N ARG A 812 -2.36 10.26 7.92
CA ARG A 812 -3.36 10.43 9.00
C ARG A 812 -2.79 10.26 10.42
N SER A 813 -1.72 9.47 10.57
CA SER A 813 -1.00 9.31 11.85
C SER A 813 0.03 10.41 12.12
N THR A 814 0.23 11.34 11.19
CA THR A 814 1.32 12.32 11.20
C THR A 814 0.83 13.75 11.00
N VAL A 815 -0.30 13.95 10.33
CA VAL A 815 -0.83 15.25 9.91
C VAL A 815 -2.33 15.30 10.19
N ASP A 816 -2.83 16.43 10.65
CA ASP A 816 -4.26 16.63 10.84
C ASP A 816 -4.99 16.68 9.48
N MET A 817 -6.00 15.82 9.35
CA MET A 817 -6.75 15.69 8.11
C MET A 817 -7.68 16.88 7.86
N ASP A 818 -8.03 17.66 8.89
CA ASP A 818 -8.87 18.86 8.80
C ASP A 818 -8.07 20.10 8.37
N ALA A 819 -6.74 20.03 8.39
CA ALA A 819 -5.88 21.17 8.06
C ALA A 819 -5.86 21.45 6.56
N GLY A 820 -5.96 22.74 6.19
CA GLY A 820 -5.85 23.21 4.81
C GLY A 820 -4.42 23.11 4.29
N ARG A 821 -3.73 24.25 4.24
CA ARG A 821 -2.36 24.36 3.73
C ARG A 821 -1.32 24.03 4.81
N ILE A 822 -0.42 23.12 4.45
CA ILE A 822 0.72 22.70 5.28
C ILE A 822 1.99 22.80 4.45
N GLU A 823 3.04 23.30 5.08
CA GLU A 823 4.40 23.40 4.54
C GLU A 823 5.37 22.70 5.49
N ILE A 824 6.68 22.72 5.20
CA ILE A 824 7.71 22.21 6.11
C ILE A 824 8.53 23.37 6.65
N ALA A 825 8.61 23.43 7.97
CA ALA A 825 9.55 24.22 8.74
C ALA A 825 10.77 23.36 9.13
N LEU A 826 11.81 23.96 9.71
CA LEU A 826 12.92 23.16 10.23
C LEU A 826 12.44 22.37 11.46
N GLY A 827 12.45 21.05 11.38
CA GLY A 827 11.96 20.17 12.45
C GLY A 827 10.52 19.68 12.30
N GLY A 828 9.70 20.24 11.38
CA GLY A 828 8.42 19.60 11.05
C GLY A 828 7.36 20.37 10.23
N PRO A 829 6.17 19.80 9.99
CA PRO A 829 5.05 20.46 9.35
C PRO A 829 4.71 21.79 10.00
N LEU A 830 4.64 22.81 9.16
CA LEU A 830 4.18 24.15 9.48
C LEU A 830 2.76 24.32 8.95
N TYR A 831 1.81 24.58 9.84
CA TYR A 831 0.42 24.77 9.50
C TYR A 831 0.22 26.23 9.09
N ARG A 832 -0.16 26.47 7.83
CA ARG A 832 -0.32 27.83 7.29
C ARG A 832 -1.72 28.37 7.51
N ASP A 833 -2.69 27.47 7.61
CA ASP A 833 -4.06 27.79 7.98
C ASP A 833 -4.35 27.34 9.42
N ALA A 834 -5.22 28.08 10.10
CA ALA A 834 -5.72 27.67 11.40
C ALA A 834 -6.72 26.51 11.25
N ILE A 835 -6.72 25.61 12.22
CA ILE A 835 -7.70 24.52 12.31
C ILE A 835 -8.81 24.96 13.28
N PRO A 836 -10.09 24.99 12.86
CA PRO A 836 -11.17 25.46 13.73
C PRO A 836 -11.25 24.69 15.06
N GLY A 837 -11.18 25.43 16.18
CA GLY A 837 -11.23 24.88 17.55
C GLY A 837 -9.98 24.10 17.99
N LYS A 838 -8.88 24.25 17.26
CA LYS A 838 -7.62 23.51 17.37
C LYS A 838 -6.45 24.51 17.12
N ARG A 839 -5.33 24.04 16.57
CA ARG A 839 -4.12 24.83 16.27
C ARG A 839 -4.31 26.10 15.45
N SER A 840 -3.57 27.15 15.83
CA SER A 840 -3.45 28.39 15.08
C SER A 840 -2.55 28.23 13.85
N ALA A 841 -2.74 29.10 12.86
CA ALA A 841 -1.76 29.28 11.79
C ALA A 841 -0.38 29.66 12.36
N GLY A 842 0.68 29.10 11.78
CA GLY A 842 2.06 29.24 12.26
C GLY A 842 2.49 28.16 13.25
N THR A 843 1.61 27.23 13.63
CA THR A 843 1.96 26.11 14.50
C THR A 843 2.87 25.11 13.78
N ILE A 844 3.90 24.64 14.46
CA ILE A 844 4.67 23.46 14.04
C ILE A 844 4.30 22.25 14.87
N GLN A 845 4.41 21.07 14.28
CA GLN A 845 4.16 19.79 14.95
C GLN A 845 4.93 18.65 14.30
N TRP A 846 5.05 17.53 15.01
CA TRP A 846 5.47 16.27 14.41
C TRP A 846 4.84 15.08 15.13
N ALA A 847 4.91 13.90 14.51
CA ALA A 847 4.47 12.65 15.08
C ALA A 847 5.54 11.54 15.03
N GLY A 848 5.62 10.76 16.10
CA GLY A 848 6.45 9.58 16.21
C GLY A 848 5.69 8.34 15.78
N ARG A 849 6.40 7.36 15.21
CA ARG A 849 5.80 6.12 14.72
C ARG A 849 4.94 5.39 15.77
N PRO A 850 5.29 5.36 17.07
CA PRO A 850 4.44 4.83 18.13
C PRO A 850 3.29 5.77 18.56
N ASN A 851 2.62 6.45 17.63
CA ASN A 851 1.52 7.41 17.89
C ASN A 851 1.82 8.43 18.99
N MET A 852 3.04 8.98 18.98
CA MET A 852 3.42 10.08 19.86
C MET A 852 3.33 11.39 19.10
N PHE A 853 2.96 12.48 19.77
CA PHE A 853 2.75 13.76 19.10
C PHE A 853 3.32 14.90 19.94
N TRP A 854 3.77 15.95 19.25
CA TRP A 854 3.93 17.25 19.88
C TRP A 854 3.49 18.36 18.92
N TRP A 855 3.03 19.46 19.48
CA TRP A 855 2.85 20.70 18.72
C TRP A 855 3.25 21.91 19.56
N ILE A 856 3.64 22.99 18.87
CA ILE A 856 4.08 24.25 19.47
C ILE A 856 3.36 25.40 18.78
N ASP A 857 2.38 25.98 19.47
CA ASP A 857 1.62 27.14 19.00
C ASP A 857 2.11 28.40 19.70
N ARG A 858 3.09 29.07 19.09
CA ARG A 858 3.65 30.33 19.60
C ARG A 858 2.64 31.49 19.61
N THR A 859 1.58 31.41 18.80
CA THR A 859 0.56 32.47 18.73
C THR A 859 -0.33 32.44 19.96
N LYS A 860 -0.66 31.23 20.43
CA LYS A 860 -1.44 31.02 21.66
C LYS A 860 -0.58 30.81 22.90
N GLY A 861 0.73 30.68 22.75
CA GLY A 861 1.67 30.49 23.86
C GLY A 861 1.54 29.12 24.54
N VAL A 862 1.03 28.13 23.81
CA VAL A 862 0.77 26.78 24.33
C VAL A 862 1.48 25.73 23.48
N GLY A 863 2.01 24.71 24.14
CA GLY A 863 2.56 23.52 23.50
C GLY A 863 2.12 22.29 24.26
N ALA A 864 2.05 21.17 23.56
CA ALA A 864 1.65 19.92 24.18
C ALA A 864 2.41 18.74 23.60
N THR A 865 2.52 17.69 24.42
CA THR A 865 3.20 16.45 24.09
C THR A 865 2.34 15.26 24.53
N THR A 866 2.36 14.18 23.73
CA THR A 866 1.70 12.92 24.04
C THR A 866 2.66 11.76 23.80
N PHE A 867 2.65 10.82 24.74
CA PHE A 867 3.55 9.67 24.76
C PHE A 867 2.75 8.39 24.89
N THR A 868 2.93 7.53 23.89
CA THR A 868 2.44 6.16 23.84
C THR A 868 3.55 5.30 23.24
N GLN A 869 3.41 3.98 23.34
CA GLN A 869 4.31 3.03 22.67
C GLN A 869 3.50 2.03 21.86
N VAL A 870 2.54 2.53 21.07
CA VAL A 870 1.70 1.68 20.21
C VAL A 870 1.87 2.07 18.76
N ILE A 871 2.30 1.13 17.92
CA ILE A 871 2.30 1.31 16.47
C ILE A 871 0.94 0.87 15.93
N SER A 872 0.21 1.81 15.32
CA SER A 872 -1.04 1.52 14.64
C SER A 872 -1.26 2.46 13.46
N GLN A 873 -1.14 1.95 12.24
CA GLN A 873 -1.41 2.78 11.07
C GLN A 873 -2.91 3.06 10.97
N ALA A 874 -3.30 4.34 11.08
CA ALA A 874 -4.66 4.82 10.88
C ALA A 874 -5.75 4.18 11.79
N ASP A 875 -5.43 3.90 13.06
CA ASP A 875 -6.46 3.50 14.06
C ASP A 875 -7.32 4.74 14.41
N PRO A 876 -8.60 4.77 14.02
CA PRO A 876 -9.44 5.96 14.20
C PRO A 876 -9.68 6.30 15.68
N ARG A 877 -9.50 5.33 16.60
CA ARG A 877 -9.65 5.55 18.03
C ARG A 877 -8.53 6.44 18.59
N PHE A 878 -7.31 6.31 18.06
CA PHE A 878 -6.21 7.23 18.39
C PHE A 878 -6.45 8.62 17.84
N GLU A 879 -6.94 8.73 16.60
CA GLU A 879 -7.28 10.02 15.98
C GLU A 879 -8.37 10.75 16.77
N GLU A 880 -9.41 10.05 17.20
CA GLU A 880 -10.48 10.61 18.03
C GLU A 880 -9.94 11.12 19.38
N LEU A 881 -9.08 10.34 20.04
CA LEU A 881 -8.43 10.73 21.30
C LEU A 881 -7.53 11.96 21.13
N THR A 882 -6.68 11.97 20.10
CA THR A 882 -5.79 13.12 19.80
C THR A 882 -6.59 14.37 19.46
N SER A 883 -7.64 14.25 18.63
CA SER A 883 -8.53 15.36 18.28
C SER A 883 -9.29 15.90 19.50
N THR A 884 -9.71 15.00 20.40
CA THR A 884 -10.35 15.38 21.67
C THR A 884 -9.37 16.10 22.60
N PHE A 885 -8.15 15.59 22.74
CA PHE A 885 -7.09 16.24 23.51
C PHE A 885 -6.82 17.65 23.00
N GLU A 886 -6.60 17.79 21.69
CA GLU A 886 -6.29 19.08 21.08
C GLU A 886 -7.43 20.09 21.30
N LYS A 887 -8.68 19.70 21.03
CA LYS A 887 -9.84 20.58 21.29
C LYS A 887 -9.95 20.99 22.75
N ALA A 888 -9.68 20.08 23.69
CA ALA A 888 -9.70 20.38 25.11
C ALA A 888 -8.59 21.37 25.49
N VAL A 889 -7.39 21.25 24.91
CA VAL A 889 -6.29 22.20 25.15
C VAL A 889 -6.71 23.62 24.76
N TYR A 890 -7.27 23.78 23.56
CA TYR A 890 -7.67 25.11 23.09
C TYR A 890 -8.93 25.65 23.78
N ALA A 891 -9.84 24.79 24.23
CA ALA A 891 -11.02 25.21 24.98
C ALA A 891 -10.69 25.70 26.39
N ASP A 892 -9.77 25.04 27.08
CA ASP A 892 -9.51 25.27 28.50
C ASP A 892 -8.32 26.22 28.75
N PHE A 893 -7.39 26.38 27.80
CA PHE A 893 -6.13 27.13 28.00
C PHE A 893 -5.87 28.28 27.01
N THR A 894 -6.73 28.56 26.03
CA THR A 894 -6.49 29.60 24.99
C THR A 894 -7.69 30.46 24.66
#